data_AF-A0A453J8H0-F1
#
_entry.id   AF-A0A453J8H0-F1
#
_cell.length_a   1.000
_cell.length_b   1.000
_cell.length_c   1.000
_cell.angle_alpha   90.00
_cell.angle_beta   90.00
_cell.angle_gamma   90.00
#
_symmetry.space_group_name_H-M   'P 1'
#
loop_
_entity.id
_entity.type
_entity.pdbx_description
1 polymer ?
#
loop_
_entity_poly.entity_id
_entity_poly.type
_entity_poly.pdbx_seq_one_letter_code
_entity_poly.pdbx_strand_id
1 'polypeptide(L)'
;MLVCCLLFSLQEMSFSASGSHRSSNSGDSTQDRTNLSPIDNTNGGLYVGRQDSGSSYVSAGRGDEGLRSNNSSFSSRASGPNMLQGNTPKSFSNGIAQSSLGTTDSSKDLLEAAEETIEELRDEAKMWERHSRKLKADLEALKRECSEKSKQQTELALELSAAHAERDSYRHEIEELKSSRQESSRQESFRPELSRRQIKSVTPKRGDWINMEKEVEDEMKFLKESNASLQVQLKSTQEANIELVSILQELEETIEEQRAEISKISEAKDVTNTDVLKNGLLVKEETEWARKLSMKEDEINTLRQKLDRLLSIENAGAAGSDTVYLELEKENETLRVKIQELEKDCSELTDENLELIYKLKESGVGKGQDSHVSNNSELQIEKLTSQIYQLEEELRDKEMMHDGSFTESSVSNAKELQRKCADLELKLLRFRSQGFELEEKFRKSQEELEQKNLELSKLREELEGLEGGETGGARGYQFREDLEDNESETDILKTRVQLQQQENDDLRRSKVETENLMSEIQAEKSLLEERLAASVKESSITSKCLDELQQDILVLSSSIDSHVSANKVLERKINELESCKAELELHISELEQENIELSERISGLEAQLSYITNEKESSELQMHDSKSLVISLKDKVERQQVEMDTQRVEFKQKQQETQRKLSEAQDDSEVLRRSNSNLQSTVENLIEECSSLQNLTADLKRQKLELHGRFMQQEQELDNSKKRILDFCKTVEFLESKLSSLQKDISCKEQSLLSELESIFQEHTQSKKKR
;
A
#
# COMPACT_ATOMS: atom_id res chain seq x y z
N MET A 1 -25.19 35.32 28.45
CA MET A 1 -26.59 35.72 28.17
C MET A 1 -26.88 35.13 26.79
N LEU A 2 -27.70 34.08 26.59
CA LEU A 2 -29.03 33.72 27.14
C LEU A 2 -30.14 34.54 26.45
N VAL A 3 -31.23 33.85 26.05
CA VAL A 3 -32.31 34.27 25.11
C VAL A 3 -31.86 34.16 23.64
N CYS A 4 -32.22 33.16 22.81
CA CYS A 4 -33.25 32.10 22.79
C CYS A 4 -34.67 32.50 22.30
N CYS A 5 -35.31 31.55 21.59
CA CYS A 5 -36.69 31.55 21.06
C CYS A 5 -36.93 32.47 19.82
N LEU A 6 -37.82 32.17 18.86
CA LEU A 6 -38.94 31.19 18.77
C LEU A 6 -38.84 30.39 17.42
N LEU A 7 -38.90 29.05 17.38
CA LEU A 7 -40.07 28.12 17.32
C LEU A 7 -40.58 27.73 15.90
N PHE A 8 -40.66 26.40 15.68
CA PHE A 8 -41.79 25.61 15.10
C PHE A 8 -42.09 25.66 13.58
N SER A 9 -42.66 24.61 12.95
CA SER A 9 -42.79 23.17 13.30
C SER A 9 -43.37 22.34 12.13
N LEU A 10 -43.06 21.02 12.09
CA LEU A 10 -43.78 19.85 11.51
C LEU A 10 -42.72 18.71 11.43
N GLN A 11 -42.85 17.46 11.94
CA GLN A 11 -43.97 16.54 12.23
C GLN A 11 -44.66 16.07 10.93
N GLU A 12 -44.77 14.78 10.58
CA GLU A 12 -44.89 13.52 11.33
C GLU A 12 -43.62 12.60 11.21
N MET A 13 -43.30 11.59 12.04
CA MET A 13 -44.00 10.56 12.83
C MET A 13 -44.45 9.28 12.09
N SER A 14 -43.79 8.15 12.39
CA SER A 14 -44.31 6.78 12.26
C SER A 14 -43.54 5.82 13.19
N PHE A 15 -44.27 5.05 14.01
CA PHE A 15 -43.72 4.00 14.89
C PHE A 15 -43.58 2.67 14.12
N SER A 16 -42.59 1.80 14.36
CA SER A 16 -42.56 0.78 15.45
C SER A 16 -41.33 -0.13 15.24
N ALA A 17 -40.90 -1.07 16.11
CA ALA A 17 -40.82 -1.23 17.57
C ALA A 17 -40.20 -2.63 17.85
N SER A 18 -39.45 -2.81 18.95
CA SER A 18 -38.71 -4.06 19.34
C SER A 18 -37.53 -4.44 18.41
N GLY A 19 -36.44 -5.10 18.84
CA GLY A 19 -36.07 -5.71 20.14
C GLY A 19 -35.61 -7.17 19.96
N SER A 20 -34.60 -7.73 20.64
CA SER A 20 -33.75 -7.21 21.74
C SER A 20 -32.52 -8.14 22.02
N HIS A 21 -31.47 -7.63 22.67
CA HIS A 21 -30.26 -8.31 23.20
C HIS A 21 -29.29 -8.91 22.14
N ARG A 22 -27.97 -9.02 22.32
CA ARG A 22 -27.00 -8.90 23.45
C ARG A 22 -25.72 -8.15 22.94
N SER A 23 -24.75 -7.66 23.72
CA SER A 23 -24.55 -7.38 25.16
C SER A 23 -23.32 -6.46 25.34
N SER A 24 -23.29 -5.60 26.36
CA SER A 24 -22.20 -4.64 26.60
C SER A 24 -21.14 -5.13 27.59
N ASN A 25 -19.87 -4.86 27.30
CA ASN A 25 -18.85 -4.17 28.15
C ASN A 25 -17.46 -4.39 27.50
N SER A 26 -16.56 -3.42 27.21
CA SER A 26 -16.19 -2.09 27.77
C SER A 26 -15.02 -2.14 28.76
N GLY A 27 -14.00 -1.30 28.53
CA GLY A 27 -12.71 -1.31 29.24
C GLY A 27 -11.58 -1.58 28.25
N ASP A 28 -11.33 -0.71 27.26
CA ASP A 28 -10.62 0.59 27.40
C ASP A 28 -9.09 0.42 27.46
N SER A 29 -8.36 1.30 26.76
CA SER A 29 -6.99 1.05 26.32
C SER A 29 -6.03 2.19 26.66
N THR A 30 -4.86 1.83 27.17
CA THR A 30 -3.72 2.74 27.32
C THR A 30 -2.60 2.37 26.37
N GLN A 31 -1.98 3.40 25.80
CA GLN A 31 -0.77 3.35 24.97
C GLN A 31 0.38 2.65 25.74
N ASP A 32 1.35 1.99 25.10
CA ASP A 32 2.33 2.69 24.25
C ASP A 32 3.11 1.80 23.27
N ARG A 33 3.95 2.43 22.45
CA ARG A 33 4.80 1.85 21.40
C ARG A 33 6.02 1.11 21.95
N THR A 34 6.41 0.02 21.28
CA THR A 34 7.75 -0.10 20.66
C THR A 34 7.78 -1.26 19.67
N ASN A 35 8.45 -1.06 18.52
CA ASN A 35 8.78 -2.13 17.59
C ASN A 35 10.09 -2.82 18.02
N LEU A 36 10.31 -4.06 17.61
CA LEU A 36 11.47 -4.49 16.80
C LEU A 36 11.40 -6.00 16.49
N SER A 37 11.78 -6.37 15.26
CA SER A 37 11.86 -7.76 14.80
C SER A 37 13.25 -8.37 15.08
N PRO A 38 13.39 -9.70 15.18
CA PRO A 38 14.70 -10.36 15.28
C PRO A 38 15.42 -10.40 13.93
N ILE A 39 16.75 -10.31 13.94
CA ILE A 39 17.64 -10.60 12.81
C ILE A 39 18.73 -11.58 13.25
N ASP A 40 19.20 -12.39 12.31
CA ASP A 40 20.07 -13.57 12.44
C ASP A 40 21.45 -13.31 13.09
N ASN A 41 22.08 -14.39 13.60
CA ASN A 41 23.34 -14.84 12.96
C ASN A 41 23.87 -16.25 13.35
N THR A 42 24.30 -16.97 12.30
CA THR A 42 25.45 -17.92 12.18
C THR A 42 25.90 -18.83 13.34
N ASN A 43 25.64 -20.14 13.18
CA ASN A 43 26.60 -21.16 12.69
C ASN A 43 28.09 -21.11 13.17
N GLY A 44 28.62 -22.19 13.77
CA GLY A 44 30.09 -22.43 13.87
C GLY A 44 30.62 -23.51 14.84
N GLY A 45 31.13 -24.64 14.31
CA GLY A 45 32.09 -25.59 14.94
C GLY A 45 31.54 -26.59 16.00
N LEU A 46 31.58 -27.92 15.83
CA LEU A 46 32.69 -28.91 15.69
C LEU A 46 33.33 -29.41 17.00
N TYR A 47 32.86 -30.56 17.51
CA TYR A 47 33.65 -31.78 17.87
C TYR A 47 32.66 -32.92 18.27
N VAL A 48 32.45 -33.96 17.45
CA VAL A 48 33.13 -35.28 17.45
C VAL A 48 32.95 -36.09 18.76
N GLY A 49 32.16 -37.18 18.70
CA GLY A 49 32.03 -38.20 19.76
C GLY A 49 31.14 -39.39 19.39
N ARG A 50 31.67 -40.62 19.49
CA ARG A 50 31.03 -41.92 19.15
C ARG A 50 29.71 -42.18 19.92
N GLN A 51 28.65 -42.79 19.37
CA GLN A 51 28.47 -44.15 18.79
C GLN A 51 28.40 -45.33 19.78
N ASP A 52 27.31 -46.10 19.62
CA ASP A 52 27.14 -47.56 19.74
C ASP A 52 26.82 -48.27 21.10
N SER A 53 25.57 -48.76 21.16
CA SER A 53 25.18 -50.18 21.37
C SER A 53 25.07 -50.84 22.77
N GLY A 54 24.14 -51.80 22.88
CA GLY A 54 23.94 -52.74 24.00
C GLY A 54 22.84 -52.31 25.00
N SER A 55 21.58 -52.75 24.93
CA SER A 55 20.98 -54.11 24.94
C SER A 55 20.69 -54.67 26.34
N SER A 56 19.41 -54.88 26.65
CA SER A 56 18.85 -55.77 27.71
C SER A 56 19.24 -55.38 29.17
N TYR A 57 18.58 -55.86 30.25
CA TYR A 57 17.77 -57.07 30.46
C TYR A 57 16.49 -56.82 31.29
N VAL A 58 15.57 -57.79 31.21
CA VAL A 58 14.27 -57.83 31.91
C VAL A 58 14.40 -58.55 33.27
N SER A 59 13.71 -58.06 34.31
CA SER A 59 13.03 -58.91 35.31
C SER A 59 12.19 -58.13 36.33
N ALA A 60 10.92 -58.55 36.47
CA ALA A 60 10.01 -58.52 37.63
C ALA A 60 9.84 -57.24 38.50
N GLY A 61 8.66 -56.93 39.03
CA GLY A 61 7.35 -57.59 38.87
C GLY A 61 6.61 -57.74 40.20
N ARG A 62 5.32 -57.34 40.22
CA ARG A 62 4.45 -57.16 41.42
C ARG A 62 4.94 -55.99 42.32
N GLY A 63 4.06 -55.32 43.08
CA GLY A 63 2.60 -55.38 43.03
C GLY A 63 1.93 -54.74 44.25
N ASP A 64 0.97 -53.87 43.95
CA ASP A 64 -0.27 -53.60 44.68
C ASP A 64 -0.25 -52.89 46.06
N GLU A 65 -1.14 -51.89 46.15
CA GLU A 65 -1.84 -51.27 47.30
C GLU A 65 -1.20 -51.06 48.70
N GLY A 66 -1.78 -50.08 49.44
CA GLY A 66 -1.85 -50.17 50.91
C GLY A 66 -1.07 -49.16 51.78
N LEU A 67 -1.60 -47.94 51.86
CA LEU A 67 -1.76 -47.17 53.12
C LEU A 67 -0.63 -47.18 54.19
N ARG A 68 0.07 -46.04 54.38
CA ARG A 68 0.01 -45.26 55.65
C ARG A 68 0.79 -43.93 55.64
N SER A 69 0.30 -42.99 56.46
CA SER A 69 1.01 -41.79 56.88
C SER A 69 1.99 -42.07 58.04
N ASN A 70 3.03 -41.24 58.19
CA ASN A 70 3.20 -40.39 59.39
C ASN A 70 4.44 -39.47 59.32
N ASN A 71 4.46 -38.49 60.24
CA ASN A 71 5.40 -37.37 60.31
C ASN A 71 6.77 -37.71 60.95
N SER A 72 7.59 -36.65 61.10
CA SER A 72 8.91 -36.53 61.75
C SER A 72 10.09 -36.93 60.85
N SER A 73 11.04 -36.05 60.52
CA SER A 73 11.84 -35.09 61.32
C SER A 73 12.95 -35.76 62.12
N PHE A 74 14.18 -35.66 61.61
CA PHE A 74 15.41 -35.92 62.37
C PHE A 74 16.44 -34.82 62.12
N SER A 75 17.22 -34.47 63.14
CA SER A 75 18.23 -33.41 63.05
C SER A 75 19.51 -33.79 63.79
N SER A 76 20.61 -33.89 63.05
CA SER A 76 22.02 -33.87 63.48
C SER A 76 22.85 -33.80 62.18
N ARG A 77 23.71 -32.82 61.87
CA ARG A 77 24.65 -31.97 62.63
C ARG A 77 25.97 -32.70 63.00
N ALA A 78 27.07 -32.03 62.61
CA ALA A 78 28.50 -32.33 62.85
C ALA A 78 29.21 -33.28 61.87
N SER A 79 30.50 -33.01 61.65
CA SER A 79 31.45 -33.62 60.70
C SER A 79 31.19 -33.31 59.22
N GLY A 80 32.04 -32.61 58.45
CA GLY A 80 33.35 -32.01 58.75
C GLY A 80 34.49 -32.69 57.97
N PRO A 81 34.79 -32.28 56.72
CA PRO A 81 35.88 -32.84 55.93
C PRO A 81 37.24 -32.24 56.34
N ASN A 82 38.26 -33.07 56.56
CA ASN A 82 39.59 -32.60 56.95
C ASN A 82 40.72 -33.56 56.51
N MET A 83 41.18 -33.41 55.26
CA MET A 83 42.37 -33.98 54.59
C MET A 83 42.56 -33.16 53.29
N LEU A 84 43.73 -32.78 52.76
CA LEU A 84 45.14 -32.72 53.19
C LEU A 84 45.75 -31.50 52.46
N GLN A 85 46.30 -30.50 53.17
CA GLN A 85 47.75 -30.31 53.40
C GLN A 85 48.60 -29.79 52.21
N GLY A 86 49.10 -28.56 52.35
CA GLY A 86 50.21 -27.98 51.59
C GLY A 86 49.82 -26.84 50.62
N ASN A 87 50.56 -25.73 50.49
CA ASN A 87 51.73 -25.25 51.23
C ASN A 87 51.70 -23.70 51.31
N THR A 88 52.23 -23.12 52.39
CA THR A 88 52.57 -21.68 52.47
C THR A 88 54.08 -21.48 52.33
N PRO A 89 54.55 -20.54 51.48
CA PRO A 89 55.95 -20.11 51.48
C PRO A 89 56.22 -19.11 52.61
N LYS A 90 57.38 -19.24 53.27
CA LYS A 90 57.87 -18.27 54.26
C LYS A 90 58.91 -17.33 53.64
N SER A 91 59.08 -16.20 54.33
CA SER A 91 60.27 -15.34 54.31
C SER A 91 61.59 -16.07 54.03
N PHE A 92 62.40 -15.45 53.17
CA PHE A 92 63.86 -15.59 53.14
C PHE A 92 64.51 -14.23 53.43
N SER A 93 65.78 -14.26 53.86
CA SER A 93 66.53 -13.07 54.29
C SER A 93 67.95 -13.08 53.72
N ASN A 94 68.48 -11.86 53.51
CA ASN A 94 69.80 -11.53 52.93
C ASN A 94 69.97 -11.92 51.44
N GLY A 95 70.68 -11.13 50.62
CA GLY A 95 71.34 -9.84 50.88
C GLY A 95 72.19 -9.39 49.68
N ILE A 96 72.97 -8.31 49.85
CA ILE A 96 73.73 -7.55 48.81
C ILE A 96 72.84 -6.53 48.05
N ALA A 97 73.28 -5.31 47.72
CA ALA A 97 73.89 -4.20 48.49
C ALA A 97 74.28 -3.07 47.50
N GLN A 98 74.11 -1.80 47.89
CA GLN A 98 74.43 -0.59 47.09
C GLN A 98 73.51 -0.42 45.83
N SER A 99 73.23 0.76 45.27
CA SER A 99 73.65 2.15 45.52
C SER A 99 72.48 3.12 45.21
N SER A 100 72.27 4.22 45.94
CA SER A 100 72.67 5.62 45.62
C SER A 100 71.78 6.43 44.65
N LEU A 101 71.32 7.60 45.12
CA LEU A 101 70.89 8.83 44.40
C LEU A 101 70.04 8.73 43.11
N GLY A 102 68.78 9.18 43.21
CA GLY A 102 67.89 9.46 42.07
C GLY A 102 67.17 8.21 41.53
N THR A 103 66.03 8.33 40.84
CA THR A 103 65.30 9.52 40.35
C THR A 103 63.85 9.55 40.86
N THR A 104 63.08 10.59 40.48
CA THR A 104 61.65 10.75 40.83
C THR A 104 60.72 9.73 40.15
N ASP A 105 61.24 8.98 39.17
CA ASP A 105 60.44 8.15 38.27
C ASP A 105 60.05 6.81 38.89
N SER A 106 60.95 6.16 39.64
CA SER A 106 60.70 4.84 40.23
C SER A 106 59.53 4.81 41.24
N SER A 107 59.24 5.94 41.92
CA SER A 107 58.04 6.04 42.76
C SER A 107 56.77 6.36 41.97
N LYS A 108 56.90 6.89 40.75
CA LYS A 108 55.78 7.11 39.83
C LYS A 108 55.36 5.80 39.18
N ASP A 109 56.31 5.01 38.66
CA ASP A 109 56.02 3.69 38.06
C ASP A 109 55.31 2.75 39.05
N LEU A 110 55.70 2.81 40.33
CA LEU A 110 55.12 2.02 41.41
C LEU A 110 53.74 2.57 41.85
N LEU A 111 53.49 3.87 41.69
CA LEU A 111 52.15 4.46 41.86
C LEU A 111 51.24 4.06 40.70
N GLU A 112 51.73 4.14 39.46
CA GLU A 112 50.99 3.86 38.22
C GLU A 112 50.56 2.38 38.16
N ALA A 113 51.45 1.44 38.53
CA ALA A 113 51.10 0.03 38.69
C ALA A 113 50.10 -0.25 39.85
N ALA A 114 50.13 0.56 40.91
CA ALA A 114 49.15 0.47 42.00
C ALA A 114 47.79 1.06 41.59
N GLU A 115 47.77 2.11 40.77
CA GLU A 115 46.56 2.69 40.18
C GLU A 115 45.93 1.74 39.16
N GLU A 116 46.73 1.08 38.31
CA GLU A 116 46.29 0.00 37.41
C GLU A 116 45.66 -1.16 38.19
N THR A 117 46.33 -1.66 39.24
CA THR A 117 45.78 -2.71 40.13
C THR A 117 44.45 -2.27 40.80
N ILE A 118 44.31 -0.99 41.14
CA ILE A 118 43.07 -0.44 41.71
C ILE A 118 41.97 -0.33 40.65
N GLU A 119 42.31 -0.02 39.39
CA GLU A 119 41.36 0.01 38.27
C GLU A 119 40.86 -1.41 37.93
N GLU A 120 41.75 -2.40 37.87
CA GLU A 120 41.40 -3.81 37.72
C GLU A 120 40.43 -4.27 38.82
N LEU A 121 40.74 -4.00 40.10
CA LEU A 121 39.87 -4.35 41.23
C LEU A 121 38.52 -3.62 41.19
N ARG A 122 38.46 -2.40 40.65
CA ARG A 122 37.20 -1.68 40.42
C ARG A 122 36.38 -2.33 39.31
N ASP A 123 36.99 -2.74 38.21
CA ASP A 123 36.27 -3.40 37.11
C ASP A 123 35.85 -4.83 37.47
N GLU A 124 36.65 -5.57 38.25
CA GLU A 124 36.24 -6.83 38.85
C GLU A 124 35.05 -6.62 39.81
N ALA A 125 35.09 -5.59 40.67
CA ALA A 125 33.96 -5.24 41.54
C ALA A 125 32.69 -4.87 40.73
N LYS A 126 32.81 -4.07 39.66
CA LYS A 126 31.70 -3.75 38.74
C LYS A 126 31.19 -5.02 38.02
N MET A 127 32.05 -5.99 37.73
CA MET A 127 31.69 -7.28 37.13
C MET A 127 30.90 -8.16 38.11
N TRP A 128 31.39 -8.34 39.33
CA TRP A 128 30.69 -9.03 40.42
C TRP A 128 29.36 -8.37 40.77
N GLU A 129 29.28 -7.05 40.76
CA GLU A 129 28.05 -6.30 41.03
C GLU A 129 27.00 -6.50 39.91
N ARG A 130 27.42 -6.56 38.64
CA ARG A 130 26.53 -6.94 37.52
C ARG A 130 26.07 -8.40 37.64
N HIS A 131 26.97 -9.33 37.97
CA HIS A 131 26.65 -10.74 38.18
C HIS A 131 25.63 -10.93 39.32
N SER A 132 25.82 -10.21 40.44
CA SER A 132 24.88 -10.20 41.58
C SER A 132 23.49 -9.68 41.19
N ARG A 133 23.40 -8.56 40.44
CA ARG A 133 22.13 -8.04 39.91
C ARG A 133 21.43 -9.05 38.99
N LYS A 134 22.17 -9.69 38.08
CA LYS A 134 21.64 -10.68 37.14
C LYS A 134 21.12 -11.92 37.87
N LEU A 135 21.92 -12.50 38.77
CA LEU A 135 21.52 -13.64 39.60
C LEU A 135 20.26 -13.34 40.44
N LYS A 136 20.13 -12.12 40.98
CA LYS A 136 18.92 -11.69 41.69
C LYS A 136 17.69 -11.65 40.76
N ALA A 137 17.81 -11.07 39.57
CA ALA A 137 16.71 -11.00 38.60
C ALA A 137 16.26 -12.41 38.14
N ASP A 138 17.20 -13.33 37.95
CA ASP A 138 16.90 -14.71 37.56
C ASP A 138 16.24 -15.50 38.69
N LEU A 139 16.64 -15.27 39.94
CA LEU A 139 15.99 -15.83 41.12
C LEU A 139 14.56 -15.28 41.28
N GLU A 140 14.34 -13.98 41.05
CA GLU A 140 13.00 -13.38 41.04
C GLU A 140 12.12 -13.89 39.88
N ALA A 141 12.71 -14.21 38.72
CA ALA A 141 12.01 -14.86 37.60
C ALA A 141 11.60 -16.30 37.95
N LEU A 142 12.52 -17.14 38.42
CA LEU A 142 12.24 -18.51 38.88
C LEU A 142 11.18 -18.53 39.99
N LYS A 143 11.23 -17.57 40.92
CA LYS A 143 10.22 -17.45 41.99
C LYS A 143 8.82 -17.15 41.45
N ARG A 144 8.69 -16.33 40.39
CA ARG A 144 7.40 -16.12 39.70
C ARG A 144 6.94 -17.40 39.02
N GLU A 145 7.81 -18.05 38.26
CA GLU A 145 7.51 -19.29 37.53
C GLU A 145 7.06 -20.42 38.48
N CYS A 146 7.73 -20.60 39.62
CA CYS A 146 7.30 -21.55 40.66
C CYS A 146 5.93 -21.18 41.28
N SER A 147 5.64 -19.89 41.43
CA SER A 147 4.35 -19.41 41.94
C SER A 147 3.22 -19.62 40.93
N GLU A 148 3.52 -19.51 39.63
CA GLU A 148 2.60 -19.70 38.51
C GLU A 148 2.31 -21.20 38.28
N LYS A 149 3.34 -22.04 38.26
CA LYS A 149 3.19 -23.51 38.26
C LYS A 149 2.40 -24.02 39.47
N SER A 150 2.59 -23.42 40.65
CA SER A 150 1.80 -23.74 41.85
C SER A 150 0.31 -23.42 41.68
N LYS A 151 -0.04 -22.28 41.04
CA LYS A 151 -1.43 -21.94 40.71
C LYS A 151 -2.02 -22.93 39.71
N GLN A 152 -1.34 -23.17 38.59
CA GLN A 152 -1.76 -24.14 37.57
C GLN A 152 -1.97 -25.54 38.16
N GLN A 153 -1.10 -25.97 39.09
CA GLN A 153 -1.26 -27.24 39.80
C GLN A 153 -2.52 -27.26 40.68
N THR A 154 -2.87 -26.16 41.36
CA THR A 154 -4.13 -26.08 42.14
C THR A 154 -5.38 -25.99 41.27
N GLU A 155 -5.27 -25.38 40.09
CA GLU A 155 -6.35 -25.24 39.10
C GLU A 155 -6.68 -26.59 38.46
N LEU A 156 -5.67 -27.30 37.93
CA LEU A 156 -5.81 -28.67 37.42
C LEU A 156 -6.32 -29.66 38.49
N ALA A 157 -5.92 -29.50 39.75
CA ALA A 157 -6.43 -30.32 40.85
C ALA A 157 -7.93 -30.06 41.14
N LEU A 158 -8.39 -28.82 40.95
CA LEU A 158 -9.80 -28.45 41.09
C LEU A 158 -10.63 -28.99 39.91
N GLU A 159 -10.13 -28.87 38.67
CA GLU A 159 -10.76 -29.46 37.48
C GLU A 159 -10.89 -30.99 37.58
N LEU A 160 -9.82 -31.68 38.01
CA LEU A 160 -9.86 -33.13 38.26
C LEU A 160 -10.88 -33.49 39.35
N SER A 161 -11.01 -32.68 40.40
CA SER A 161 -12.02 -32.89 41.43
C SER A 161 -13.45 -32.68 40.91
N ALA A 162 -13.66 -31.73 39.99
CA ALA A 162 -14.95 -31.49 39.34
C ALA A 162 -15.32 -32.66 38.40
N ALA A 163 -14.40 -33.07 37.53
CA ALA A 163 -14.60 -34.20 36.62
C ALA A 163 -14.82 -35.54 37.36
N HIS A 164 -14.20 -35.73 38.54
CA HIS A 164 -14.50 -36.86 39.41
C HIS A 164 -15.90 -36.78 40.04
N ALA A 165 -16.35 -35.60 40.46
CA ALA A 165 -17.71 -35.40 40.98
C ALA A 165 -18.78 -35.64 39.90
N GLU A 166 -18.58 -35.18 38.67
CA GLU A 166 -19.46 -35.45 37.53
C GLU A 166 -19.52 -36.95 37.20
N ARG A 167 -18.35 -37.60 37.05
CA ARG A 167 -18.24 -39.06 36.84
C ARG A 167 -19.01 -39.85 37.90
N ASP A 168 -18.89 -39.44 39.17
CA ASP A 168 -19.55 -40.14 40.25
C ASP A 168 -21.04 -39.77 40.37
N SER A 169 -21.47 -38.60 39.92
CA SER A 169 -22.90 -38.28 39.71
C SER A 169 -23.53 -39.22 38.68
N TYR A 170 -22.91 -39.34 37.49
CA TYR A 170 -23.38 -40.28 36.45
C TYR A 170 -23.34 -41.75 36.92
N ARG A 171 -22.39 -42.12 37.79
CA ARG A 171 -22.38 -43.45 38.42
C ARG A 171 -23.62 -43.69 39.29
N HIS A 172 -24.03 -42.71 40.10
CA HIS A 172 -25.23 -42.85 40.93
C HIS A 172 -26.49 -42.97 40.07
N GLU A 173 -26.63 -42.14 39.03
CA GLU A 173 -27.75 -42.20 38.07
C GLU A 173 -27.83 -43.59 37.39
N ILE A 174 -26.69 -44.16 36.97
CA ILE A 174 -26.63 -45.50 36.38
C ILE A 174 -27.05 -46.60 37.37
N GLU A 175 -26.66 -46.52 38.65
CA GLU A 175 -27.11 -47.48 39.66
C GLU A 175 -28.58 -47.28 40.07
N GLU A 176 -29.12 -46.06 40.04
CA GLU A 176 -30.55 -45.80 40.23
C GLU A 176 -31.38 -46.39 39.08
N LEU A 177 -30.97 -46.17 37.83
CA LEU A 177 -31.60 -46.77 36.64
C LEU A 177 -31.54 -48.30 36.65
N LYS A 178 -30.41 -48.89 37.08
CA LYS A 178 -30.30 -50.35 37.31
C LYS A 178 -31.25 -50.82 38.40
N SER A 179 -31.33 -50.11 39.52
CA SER A 179 -32.19 -50.45 40.65
C SER A 179 -33.67 -50.41 40.26
N SER A 180 -34.10 -49.36 39.55
CA SER A 180 -35.45 -49.23 39.00
C SER A 180 -35.79 -50.36 38.01
N ARG A 181 -34.85 -50.71 37.11
CA ARG A 181 -34.99 -51.85 36.19
C ARG A 181 -35.10 -53.19 36.93
N GLN A 182 -34.31 -53.38 37.99
CA GLN A 182 -34.34 -54.62 38.79
C GLN A 182 -35.63 -54.72 39.61
N GLU A 183 -36.13 -53.63 40.17
CA GLU A 183 -37.39 -53.61 40.92
C GLU A 183 -38.59 -53.87 40.01
N SER A 184 -38.59 -53.32 38.79
CA SER A 184 -39.56 -53.67 37.74
C SER A 184 -39.57 -55.18 37.44
N SER A 185 -38.39 -55.80 37.29
CA SER A 185 -38.28 -57.25 37.07
C SER A 185 -38.74 -58.11 38.27
N ARG A 186 -38.73 -57.56 39.50
CA ARG A 186 -39.25 -58.23 40.70
C ARG A 186 -40.76 -58.15 40.80
N GLN A 187 -41.37 -57.01 40.44
CA GLN A 187 -42.82 -56.88 40.38
C GLN A 187 -43.44 -57.83 39.34
N GLU A 188 -42.75 -58.06 38.23
CA GLU A 188 -43.22 -58.95 37.17
C GLU A 188 -43.23 -60.45 37.58
N SER A 189 -42.42 -60.86 38.57
CA SER A 189 -42.37 -62.26 39.03
C SER A 189 -43.44 -62.66 40.05
N PHE A 190 -44.34 -61.75 40.47
CA PHE A 190 -45.18 -61.92 41.66
C PHE A 190 -46.71 -61.73 41.43
N ARG A 191 -47.23 -62.01 40.23
CA ARG A 191 -48.67 -61.80 39.90
C ARG A 191 -49.38 -63.04 39.31
N PRO A 192 -50.38 -63.63 40.00
CA PRO A 192 -51.15 -64.78 39.51
C PRO A 192 -52.07 -64.50 38.30
N GLU A 193 -52.37 -65.54 37.51
CA GLU A 193 -52.89 -65.45 36.13
C GLU A 193 -54.33 -64.90 35.95
N LEU A 194 -55.12 -64.71 37.01
CA LEU A 194 -56.58 -64.55 36.91
C LEU A 194 -57.08 -63.16 36.46
N SER A 195 -56.22 -62.16 36.26
CA SER A 195 -56.64 -60.78 35.92
C SER A 195 -56.69 -60.46 34.40
N ARG A 196 -56.66 -61.47 33.52
CA ARG A 196 -56.48 -61.28 32.06
C ARG A 196 -57.64 -60.62 31.28
N ARG A 197 -58.68 -60.05 31.93
CA ARG A 197 -59.92 -59.67 31.22
C ARG A 197 -60.73 -58.46 31.71
N GLN A 198 -60.11 -57.47 32.34
CA GLN A 198 -60.72 -56.13 32.49
C GLN A 198 -59.66 -55.03 32.62
N ILE A 199 -60.07 -53.78 32.37
CA ILE A 199 -59.25 -52.56 32.28
C ILE A 199 -58.38 -52.51 31.01
N LYS A 200 -58.75 -51.59 30.10
CA LYS A 200 -57.85 -50.99 29.09
C LYS A 200 -57.21 -49.74 29.70
N SER A 201 -56.13 -49.27 29.08
CA SER A 201 -55.21 -48.20 29.53
C SER A 201 -54.30 -48.64 30.70
N VAL A 202 -53.00 -48.32 30.70
CA VAL A 202 -52.19 -47.61 29.70
C VAL A 202 -51.17 -48.57 29.05
N THR A 203 -51.57 -49.21 27.95
CA THR A 203 -50.67 -49.30 26.80
C THR A 203 -50.70 -47.95 26.09
N PRO A 204 -49.65 -47.54 25.36
CA PRO A 204 -49.82 -46.55 24.31
C PRO A 204 -50.95 -47.02 23.39
N LYS A 205 -51.87 -46.13 23.01
CA LYS A 205 -52.97 -46.46 22.10
C LYS A 205 -52.39 -46.90 20.75
N ARG A 206 -53.20 -47.54 19.91
CA ARG A 206 -52.86 -47.71 18.48
C ARG A 206 -52.55 -46.36 17.82
N GLY A 207 -53.23 -45.28 18.22
CA GLY A 207 -52.92 -43.92 17.80
C GLY A 207 -51.61 -43.36 18.36
N ASP A 208 -51.16 -43.81 19.53
CA ASP A 208 -49.90 -43.31 20.13
C ASP A 208 -48.69 -44.03 19.48
N TRP A 209 -48.82 -45.32 19.16
CA TRP A 209 -47.86 -46.04 18.30
C TRP A 209 -47.84 -45.48 16.87
N ILE A 210 -49.00 -45.22 16.25
CA ILE A 210 -49.07 -44.57 14.93
C ILE A 210 -48.50 -43.14 14.98
N ASN A 211 -48.67 -42.41 16.08
CA ASN A 211 -48.04 -41.10 16.24
C ASN A 211 -46.52 -41.22 16.32
N MET A 212 -45.96 -42.17 17.08
CA MET A 212 -44.50 -42.35 17.17
C MET A 212 -43.90 -42.93 15.89
N GLU A 213 -44.61 -43.83 15.21
CA GLU A 213 -44.28 -44.33 13.87
C GLU A 213 -44.25 -43.18 12.86
N LYS A 214 -45.27 -42.30 12.88
CA LYS A 214 -45.34 -41.09 12.07
C LYS A 214 -44.32 -40.02 12.47
N GLU A 215 -43.99 -39.88 13.75
CA GLU A 215 -42.99 -38.92 14.26
C GLU A 215 -41.60 -39.33 13.79
N VAL A 216 -41.25 -40.62 13.86
CA VAL A 216 -40.03 -41.18 13.26
C VAL A 216 -40.06 -41.11 11.73
N GLU A 217 -41.23 -41.26 11.09
CA GLU A 217 -41.36 -41.12 9.61
C GLU A 217 -41.24 -39.65 9.15
N ASP A 218 -41.78 -38.69 9.90
CA ASP A 218 -41.62 -37.25 9.70
C ASP A 218 -40.18 -36.79 10.02
N GLU A 219 -39.53 -37.34 11.05
CA GLU A 219 -38.09 -37.13 11.32
C GLU A 219 -37.21 -37.73 10.22
N MET A 220 -37.49 -38.95 9.77
CA MET A 220 -36.75 -39.59 8.68
C MET A 220 -36.96 -38.81 7.37
N LYS A 221 -38.15 -38.25 7.14
CA LYS A 221 -38.45 -37.35 6.03
C LYS A 221 -37.70 -36.03 6.18
N PHE A 222 -37.67 -35.41 7.37
CA PHE A 222 -36.89 -34.20 7.64
C PHE A 222 -35.38 -34.42 7.44
N LEU A 223 -34.81 -35.52 7.95
CA LEU A 223 -33.41 -35.89 7.74
C LEU A 223 -33.10 -36.17 6.26
N LYS A 224 -34.08 -36.66 5.49
CA LYS A 224 -33.95 -36.90 4.05
C LYS A 224 -34.06 -35.62 3.22
N GLU A 225 -34.96 -34.70 3.60
CA GLU A 225 -35.09 -33.37 3.01
C GLU A 225 -33.89 -32.47 3.38
N SER A 226 -33.38 -32.59 4.60
CA SER A 226 -32.15 -31.94 5.07
C SER A 226 -30.91 -32.47 4.34
N ASN A 227 -30.74 -33.80 4.21
CA ASN A 227 -29.66 -34.35 3.38
C ASN A 227 -29.79 -33.96 1.90
N ALA A 228 -31.00 -33.90 1.34
CA ALA A 228 -31.20 -33.41 -0.03
C ALA A 228 -30.81 -31.92 -0.15
N SER A 229 -31.16 -31.09 0.83
CA SER A 229 -30.77 -29.67 0.90
C SER A 229 -29.25 -29.52 1.01
N LEU A 230 -28.60 -30.27 1.90
CA LEU A 230 -27.13 -30.31 2.03
C LEU A 230 -26.46 -30.84 0.76
N GLN A 231 -27.06 -31.79 0.05
CA GLN A 231 -26.55 -32.29 -1.23
C GLN A 231 -26.70 -31.26 -2.36
N VAL A 232 -27.76 -30.45 -2.36
CA VAL A 232 -27.94 -29.32 -3.27
C VAL A 232 -26.97 -28.18 -2.94
N GLN A 233 -26.76 -27.86 -1.65
CA GLN A 233 -25.76 -26.89 -1.23
C GLN A 233 -24.34 -27.36 -1.61
N LEU A 234 -24.01 -28.64 -1.38
CA LEU A 234 -22.72 -29.20 -1.76
C LEU A 234 -22.51 -29.09 -3.28
N LYS A 235 -23.51 -29.44 -4.09
CA LYS A 235 -23.46 -29.24 -5.55
C LYS A 235 -23.26 -27.78 -5.93
N SER A 236 -24.06 -26.87 -5.36
CA SER A 236 -23.93 -25.44 -5.63
C SER A 236 -22.56 -24.89 -5.25
N THR A 237 -21.94 -25.37 -4.16
CA THR A 237 -20.54 -25.01 -3.84
C THR A 237 -19.52 -25.67 -4.77
N GLN A 238 -19.78 -26.86 -5.31
CA GLN A 238 -18.93 -27.48 -6.33
C GLN A 238 -19.04 -26.75 -7.68
N GLU A 239 -20.24 -26.34 -8.06
CA GLU A 239 -20.56 -25.55 -9.25
C GLU A 239 -19.91 -24.16 -9.16
N ALA A 240 -20.07 -23.44 -8.04
CA ALA A 240 -19.39 -22.16 -7.80
C ALA A 240 -17.85 -22.29 -7.73
N ASN A 241 -17.31 -23.41 -7.22
CA ASN A 241 -15.88 -23.68 -7.28
C ASN A 241 -15.39 -23.95 -8.71
N ILE A 242 -16.22 -24.57 -9.57
CA ILE A 242 -15.91 -24.75 -11.00
C ILE A 242 -15.94 -23.40 -11.72
N GLU A 243 -16.95 -22.56 -11.46
CA GLU A 243 -17.00 -21.19 -12.00
C GLU A 243 -15.79 -20.36 -11.56
N LEU A 244 -15.38 -20.44 -10.30
CA LEU A 244 -14.17 -19.77 -9.81
C LEU A 244 -12.90 -20.30 -10.49
N VAL A 245 -12.80 -21.60 -10.77
CA VAL A 245 -11.68 -22.18 -11.51
C VAL A 245 -11.68 -21.73 -12.98
N SER A 246 -12.84 -21.63 -13.64
CA SER A 246 -12.94 -21.06 -14.99
C SER A 246 -12.49 -19.59 -15.01
N ILE A 247 -12.96 -18.77 -14.07
CA ILE A 247 -12.56 -17.35 -13.95
C ILE A 247 -11.05 -17.24 -13.68
N LEU A 248 -10.48 -18.10 -12.83
CA LEU A 248 -9.02 -18.14 -12.60
C LEU A 248 -8.26 -18.58 -13.86
N GLN A 249 -8.81 -19.49 -14.67
CA GLN A 249 -8.21 -19.93 -15.92
C GLN A 249 -8.29 -18.83 -17.02
N GLU A 250 -9.40 -18.08 -17.10
CA GLU A 250 -9.53 -16.90 -17.96
C GLU A 250 -8.58 -15.76 -17.54
N LEU A 251 -8.39 -15.58 -16.23
CA LEU A 251 -7.38 -14.66 -15.69
C LEU A 251 -5.95 -15.13 -15.97
N GLU A 252 -5.66 -16.43 -15.90
CA GLU A 252 -4.34 -16.97 -16.24
C GLU A 252 -4.06 -16.92 -17.75
N GLU A 253 -5.07 -17.17 -18.60
CA GLU A 253 -4.98 -16.99 -20.06
C GLU A 253 -4.77 -15.52 -20.44
N THR A 254 -5.50 -14.57 -19.84
CA THR A 254 -5.28 -13.14 -20.09
C THR A 254 -3.96 -12.61 -19.51
N ILE A 255 -3.48 -13.16 -18.38
CA ILE A 255 -2.13 -12.88 -17.87
C ILE A 255 -1.06 -13.42 -18.82
N GLU A 256 -1.22 -14.62 -19.38
CA GLU A 256 -0.26 -15.18 -20.33
C GLU A 256 -0.33 -14.48 -21.70
N GLU A 257 -1.50 -14.01 -22.13
CA GLU A 257 -1.65 -13.17 -23.33
C GLU A 257 -1.01 -11.80 -23.14
N GLN A 258 -1.17 -11.17 -21.96
CA GLN A 258 -0.43 -9.96 -21.57
C GLN A 258 1.08 -10.20 -21.48
N ARG A 259 1.53 -11.35 -20.96
CA ARG A 259 2.95 -11.75 -20.97
C ARG A 259 3.47 -11.94 -22.38
N ALA A 260 2.68 -12.55 -23.27
CA ALA A 260 3.01 -12.72 -24.67
C ALA A 260 3.01 -11.37 -25.41
N GLU A 261 2.14 -10.41 -25.06
CA GLU A 261 2.19 -9.05 -25.58
C GLU A 261 3.42 -8.28 -25.07
N ILE A 262 3.72 -8.32 -23.78
CA ILE A 262 4.95 -7.75 -23.20
C ILE A 262 6.18 -8.39 -23.84
N SER A 263 6.16 -9.69 -24.10
CA SER A 263 7.25 -10.40 -24.81
C SER A 263 7.33 -9.99 -26.27
N LYS A 264 6.21 -9.84 -26.99
CA LYS A 264 6.19 -9.29 -28.37
C LYS A 264 6.67 -7.84 -28.41
N ILE A 265 6.37 -7.03 -27.40
CA ILE A 265 6.87 -5.65 -27.25
C ILE A 265 8.37 -5.66 -26.95
N SER A 266 8.86 -6.62 -26.14
CA SER A 266 10.30 -6.80 -25.88
C SER A 266 11.05 -7.32 -27.12
N GLU A 267 10.51 -8.30 -27.82
CA GLU A 267 11.06 -8.80 -29.09
C GLU A 267 10.99 -7.71 -30.18
N ALA A 268 9.94 -6.89 -30.21
CA ALA A 268 9.89 -5.70 -31.06
C ALA A 268 10.94 -4.66 -30.65
N LYS A 269 11.35 -4.60 -29.38
CA LYS A 269 12.46 -3.76 -28.86
C LYS A 269 13.84 -4.33 -29.20
N ASP A 270 13.97 -5.66 -29.26
CA ASP A 270 15.18 -6.37 -29.71
C ASP A 270 15.30 -6.44 -31.24
N VAL A 271 14.20 -6.34 -31.99
CA VAL A 271 14.17 -6.14 -33.44
C VAL A 271 14.39 -4.66 -33.79
N THR A 272 13.77 -3.73 -33.04
CA THR A 272 14.14 -2.29 -33.06
C THR A 272 15.34 -2.03 -32.14
N ASN A 273 16.37 -2.88 -32.24
CA ASN A 273 17.46 -3.06 -31.29
C ASN A 273 18.11 -1.74 -30.86
N THR A 274 17.58 -1.13 -29.80
CA THR A 274 17.73 0.32 -29.55
C THR A 274 18.91 0.67 -28.69
N ASP A 275 19.81 -0.28 -28.45
CA ASP A 275 21.18 -0.04 -27.99
C ASP A 275 22.22 -0.37 -29.09
N VAL A 276 22.01 -1.39 -29.94
CA VAL A 276 22.93 -1.65 -31.07
C VAL A 276 22.77 -0.62 -32.18
N LEU A 277 21.55 -0.29 -32.59
CA LEU A 277 21.31 0.75 -33.60
C LEU A 277 21.51 2.15 -33.05
N LYS A 278 21.30 2.37 -31.75
CA LYS A 278 21.45 3.70 -31.13
C LYS A 278 22.90 4.03 -30.80
N ASN A 279 23.71 3.08 -30.33
CA ASN A 279 25.16 3.26 -30.34
C ASN A 279 25.68 3.37 -31.78
N GLY A 280 25.15 2.57 -32.72
CA GLY A 280 25.51 2.67 -34.15
C GLY A 280 25.14 4.01 -34.81
N LEU A 281 24.08 4.68 -34.37
CA LEU A 281 23.67 6.01 -34.83
C LEU A 281 24.42 7.13 -34.10
N LEU A 282 24.52 7.06 -32.77
CA LEU A 282 25.24 8.05 -31.97
C LEU A 282 26.73 8.08 -32.33
N VAL A 283 27.37 6.93 -32.58
CA VAL A 283 28.76 6.88 -33.07
C VAL A 283 28.85 7.36 -34.53
N LYS A 284 27.81 7.24 -35.36
CA LYS A 284 27.78 7.88 -36.68
C LYS A 284 27.67 9.40 -36.57
N GLU A 285 26.75 9.90 -35.75
CA GLU A 285 26.62 11.34 -35.50
C GLU A 285 27.88 11.91 -34.85
N GLU A 286 28.47 11.22 -33.88
CA GLU A 286 29.72 11.62 -33.20
C GLU A 286 30.92 11.56 -34.17
N THR A 287 31.03 10.56 -35.04
CA THR A 287 32.07 10.54 -36.09
C THR A 287 31.77 11.48 -37.27
N GLU A 288 30.54 11.96 -37.45
CA GLU A 288 30.19 13.05 -38.36
C GLU A 288 30.50 14.42 -37.74
N TRP A 289 30.19 14.61 -36.46
CA TRP A 289 30.55 15.81 -35.71
C TRP A 289 32.05 15.94 -35.55
N ALA A 290 32.78 14.86 -35.23
CA ALA A 290 34.24 14.85 -35.21
C ALA A 290 34.86 15.15 -36.58
N ARG A 291 34.25 14.67 -37.68
CA ARG A 291 34.68 14.99 -39.05
C ARG A 291 34.39 16.44 -39.43
N LYS A 292 33.22 16.97 -39.06
CA LYS A 292 32.87 18.40 -39.20
C LYS A 292 33.79 19.28 -38.36
N LEU A 293 34.15 18.86 -37.14
CA LEU A 293 35.14 19.53 -36.30
C LEU A 293 36.52 19.50 -36.95
N SER A 294 36.99 18.35 -37.45
CA SER A 294 38.27 18.25 -38.16
C SER A 294 38.30 19.18 -39.37
N MET A 295 37.27 19.18 -40.21
CA MET A 295 37.18 20.10 -41.36
C MET A 295 37.18 21.57 -40.94
N LYS A 296 36.54 21.92 -39.82
CA LYS A 296 36.54 23.29 -39.27
C LYS A 296 37.86 23.64 -38.59
N GLU A 297 38.56 22.69 -38.00
CA GLU A 297 39.91 22.86 -37.44
C GLU A 297 40.95 23.00 -38.57
N ASP A 298 40.80 22.27 -39.68
CA ASP A 298 41.61 22.44 -40.89
C ASP A 298 41.34 23.79 -41.58
N GLU A 299 40.09 24.27 -41.59
CA GLU A 299 39.72 25.61 -42.03
C GLU A 299 40.32 26.69 -41.10
N ILE A 300 40.24 26.50 -39.77
CA ILE A 300 40.90 27.36 -38.78
C ILE A 300 42.42 27.35 -38.97
N ASN A 301 43.05 26.21 -39.25
CA ASN A 301 44.50 26.11 -39.44
C ASN A 301 44.96 26.70 -40.78
N THR A 302 44.16 26.62 -41.84
CA THR A 302 44.43 27.31 -43.10
C THR A 302 44.19 28.82 -43.00
N LEU A 303 43.19 29.27 -42.23
CA LEU A 303 43.00 30.68 -41.89
C LEU A 303 44.13 31.22 -40.99
N ARG A 304 44.60 30.46 -40.01
CA ARG A 304 45.81 30.78 -39.22
C ARG A 304 47.03 30.91 -40.12
N GLN A 305 47.28 29.97 -41.04
CA GLN A 305 48.37 30.09 -42.00
C GLN A 305 48.23 31.30 -42.94
N LYS A 306 47.03 31.70 -43.35
CA LYS A 306 46.82 32.96 -44.07
C LYS A 306 47.21 34.16 -43.20
N LEU A 307 46.76 34.20 -41.95
CA LEU A 307 47.06 35.27 -41.00
C LEU A 307 48.57 35.37 -40.70
N ASP A 308 49.24 34.25 -40.47
CA ASP A 308 50.69 34.17 -40.25
C ASP A 308 51.50 34.63 -41.49
N ARG A 309 51.00 34.35 -42.70
CA ARG A 309 51.60 34.88 -43.95
C ARG A 309 51.42 36.39 -44.05
N LEU A 310 50.22 36.91 -43.81
CA LEU A 310 49.95 38.36 -43.81
C LEU A 310 50.83 39.09 -42.77
N LEU A 311 50.94 38.57 -41.55
CA LEU A 311 51.86 39.07 -40.51
C LEU A 311 53.34 39.00 -40.92
N SER A 312 53.73 37.96 -41.67
CA SER A 312 55.09 37.84 -42.21
C SER A 312 55.38 38.84 -43.34
N ILE A 313 54.36 39.18 -44.13
CA ILE A 313 54.44 40.16 -45.23
C ILE A 313 54.43 41.60 -44.68
N GLU A 314 53.64 41.88 -43.65
CA GLU A 314 53.60 43.19 -42.96
C GLU A 314 54.97 43.54 -42.34
N ASN A 315 55.65 42.55 -41.74
CA ASN A 315 57.01 42.71 -41.22
C ASN A 315 58.11 42.86 -42.30
N ALA A 316 57.81 42.64 -43.58
CA ALA A 316 58.80 42.70 -44.67
C ALA A 316 59.09 44.12 -45.21
N GLY A 317 58.38 45.14 -44.72
CA GLY A 317 58.56 46.52 -45.16
C GLY A 317 58.05 46.77 -46.60
N ALA A 318 58.66 47.72 -47.31
CA ALA A 318 58.12 48.27 -48.56
C ALA A 318 57.90 47.25 -49.71
N ALA A 319 58.60 46.10 -49.70
CA ALA A 319 58.38 45.02 -50.67
C ALA A 319 57.13 44.16 -50.36
N GLY A 320 56.60 44.26 -49.14
CA GLY A 320 55.40 43.53 -48.73
C GLY A 320 54.14 44.00 -49.46
N SER A 321 54.02 45.29 -49.78
CA SER A 321 52.80 45.87 -50.38
C SER A 321 52.37 45.20 -51.68
N ASP A 322 53.30 44.98 -52.62
CA ASP A 322 53.03 44.28 -53.88
C ASP A 322 52.70 42.80 -53.64
N THR A 323 53.24 42.21 -52.58
CA THR A 323 52.96 40.82 -52.19
C THR A 323 51.55 40.68 -51.62
N VAL A 324 51.10 41.61 -50.76
CA VAL A 324 49.71 41.68 -50.27
C VAL A 324 48.74 41.86 -51.44
N TYR A 325 49.05 42.75 -52.39
CA TYR A 325 48.19 42.99 -53.55
C TYR A 325 48.04 41.74 -54.43
N LEU A 326 49.13 40.98 -54.62
CA LEU A 326 49.13 39.74 -55.39
C LEU A 326 48.45 38.56 -54.66
N GLU A 327 48.39 38.56 -53.33
CA GLU A 327 47.56 37.59 -52.59
C GLU A 327 46.07 37.98 -52.60
N LEU A 328 45.74 39.27 -52.48
CA LEU A 328 44.37 39.79 -52.66
C LEU A 328 43.83 39.53 -54.06
N GLU A 329 44.63 39.69 -55.12
CA GLU A 329 44.22 39.40 -56.50
C GLU A 329 43.92 37.91 -56.71
N LYS A 330 44.74 37.01 -56.15
CA LYS A 330 44.47 35.57 -56.14
C LYS A 330 43.22 35.22 -55.35
N GLU A 331 43.00 35.85 -54.19
CA GLU A 331 41.82 35.59 -53.37
C GLU A 331 40.54 36.05 -54.10
N ASN A 332 40.55 37.24 -54.72
CA ASN A 332 39.47 37.70 -55.59
C ASN A 332 39.20 36.74 -56.77
N GLU A 333 40.23 36.16 -57.39
CA GLU A 333 40.05 35.17 -58.45
C GLU A 333 39.47 33.85 -57.93
N THR A 334 39.90 33.36 -56.75
CA THR A 334 39.26 32.19 -56.13
C THR A 334 37.80 32.46 -55.75
N LEU A 335 37.46 33.69 -55.36
CA LEU A 335 36.07 34.10 -55.11
C LEU A 335 35.25 34.18 -56.39
N ARG A 336 35.82 34.62 -57.53
CA ARG A 336 35.14 34.55 -58.85
C ARG A 336 34.81 33.11 -59.23
N VAL A 337 35.78 32.19 -59.11
CA VAL A 337 35.54 30.76 -59.38
C VAL A 337 34.46 30.21 -58.46
N LYS A 338 34.49 30.56 -57.16
CA LYS A 338 33.47 30.14 -56.19
C LYS A 338 32.07 30.66 -56.51
N ILE A 339 31.96 31.89 -57.05
CA ILE A 339 30.69 32.46 -57.51
C ILE A 339 30.21 31.74 -58.78
N GLN A 340 31.08 31.47 -59.75
CA GLN A 340 30.70 30.73 -60.97
C GLN A 340 30.29 29.28 -60.69
N GLU A 341 30.89 28.62 -59.70
CA GLU A 341 30.42 27.31 -59.20
C GLU A 341 28.99 27.41 -58.67
N LEU A 342 28.69 28.41 -57.81
CA LEU A 342 27.35 28.60 -57.25
C LEU A 342 26.30 29.03 -58.31
N GLU A 343 26.67 29.88 -59.26
CA GLU A 343 25.81 30.27 -60.40
C GLU A 343 25.45 29.04 -61.27
N LYS A 344 26.42 28.14 -61.47
CA LYS A 344 26.20 26.87 -62.17
C LYS A 344 25.30 25.93 -61.37
N ASP A 345 25.58 25.71 -60.07
CA ASP A 345 24.79 24.81 -59.22
C ASP A 345 23.32 25.28 -59.11
N CYS A 346 23.09 26.59 -58.99
CA CYS A 346 21.74 27.18 -59.04
C CYS A 346 21.06 27.00 -60.40
N SER A 347 21.83 26.97 -61.51
CA SER A 347 21.29 26.71 -62.85
C SER A 347 20.88 25.25 -63.00
N GLU A 348 21.74 24.30 -62.58
CA GLU A 348 21.44 22.86 -62.63
C GLU A 348 20.24 22.49 -61.74
N LEU A 349 20.14 23.06 -60.54
CA LEU A 349 18.94 22.92 -59.68
C LEU A 349 17.67 23.54 -60.30
N THR A 350 17.80 24.58 -61.13
CA THR A 350 16.65 25.17 -61.84
C THR A 350 16.18 24.25 -62.96
N ASP A 351 17.11 23.68 -63.73
CA ASP A 351 16.81 22.72 -64.80
C ASP A 351 16.23 21.40 -64.26
N GLU A 352 16.75 20.86 -63.14
CA GLU A 352 16.16 19.69 -62.47
C GLU A 352 14.72 19.95 -61.99
N ASN A 353 14.47 21.12 -61.39
CA ASN A 353 13.11 21.49 -60.97
C ASN A 353 12.16 21.67 -62.17
N LEU A 354 12.63 22.22 -63.29
CA LEU A 354 11.86 22.28 -64.53
C LEU A 354 11.56 20.87 -65.07
N GLU A 355 12.53 19.96 -65.09
CA GLU A 355 12.33 18.58 -65.54
C GLU A 355 11.36 17.80 -64.62
N LEU A 356 11.42 18.01 -63.30
CA LEU A 356 10.45 17.47 -62.34
C LEU A 356 9.04 18.03 -62.57
N ILE A 357 8.90 19.32 -62.85
CA ILE A 357 7.62 19.95 -63.22
C ILE A 357 7.09 19.36 -64.54
N TYR A 358 7.95 19.11 -65.53
CA TYR A 358 7.56 18.42 -66.77
C TYR A 358 7.10 16.98 -66.50
N LYS A 359 7.84 16.19 -65.71
CA LYS A 359 7.48 14.81 -65.33
C LYS A 359 6.16 14.75 -64.56
N LEU A 360 5.94 15.65 -63.60
CA LEU A 360 4.67 15.78 -62.88
C LEU A 360 3.52 16.12 -63.84
N LYS A 361 3.74 17.07 -64.76
CA LYS A 361 2.73 17.48 -65.75
C LYS A 361 2.42 16.40 -66.79
N GLU A 362 3.40 15.57 -67.14
CA GLU A 362 3.22 14.39 -68.00
C GLU A 362 2.43 13.30 -67.27
N SER A 363 2.74 13.04 -65.99
CA SER A 363 1.95 12.13 -65.13
C SER A 363 0.50 12.58 -64.91
N GLY A 364 0.21 13.88 -65.11
CA GLY A 364 -1.11 14.48 -64.95
C GLY A 364 -2.03 14.43 -66.19
N VAL A 365 -1.60 13.89 -67.34
CA VAL A 365 -2.39 13.93 -68.61
C VAL A 365 -2.60 12.52 -69.18
N GLY A 366 -3.45 11.72 -68.50
CA GLY A 366 -3.47 10.24 -68.67
C GLY A 366 -4.82 9.52 -68.88
N LYS A 367 -5.96 10.21 -69.00
CA LYS A 367 -7.34 9.65 -69.20
C LYS A 367 -7.95 8.80 -68.06
N GLY A 368 -9.03 9.34 -67.46
CA GLY A 368 -10.40 8.76 -67.43
C GLY A 368 -10.69 7.33 -66.91
N GLN A 369 -11.80 7.26 -66.16
CA GLN A 369 -12.56 6.10 -65.67
C GLN A 369 -12.10 5.41 -64.37
N ASP A 370 -12.90 5.66 -63.33
CA ASP A 370 -13.55 4.70 -62.41
C ASP A 370 -12.76 3.49 -61.89
N SER A 371 -12.46 3.50 -60.59
CA SER A 371 -12.68 2.31 -59.73
C SER A 371 -12.80 2.66 -58.25
N HIS A 372 -13.62 1.88 -57.53
CA HIS A 372 -13.94 2.05 -56.11
C HIS A 372 -12.73 2.14 -55.18
N VAL A 373 -12.82 3.01 -54.17
CA VAL A 373 -12.00 2.93 -52.94
C VAL A 373 -12.90 3.00 -51.70
N SER A 374 -13.22 1.80 -51.15
CA SER A 374 -13.59 1.51 -49.77
C SER A 374 -14.63 2.41 -49.04
N ASN A 375 -15.90 2.02 -49.08
CA ASN A 375 -17.02 2.66 -48.35
C ASN A 375 -16.92 2.63 -46.79
N ASN A 376 -15.85 2.08 -46.20
CA ASN A 376 -15.70 2.00 -44.75
C ASN A 376 -15.40 3.36 -44.10
N SER A 377 -14.63 4.24 -44.76
CA SER A 377 -14.32 5.57 -44.23
C SER A 377 -15.54 6.48 -44.22
N GLU A 378 -16.38 6.40 -45.27
CA GLU A 378 -17.56 7.25 -45.44
C GLU A 378 -18.64 6.96 -44.38
N LEU A 379 -18.93 5.68 -44.12
CA LEU A 379 -19.81 5.26 -43.01
C LEU A 379 -19.24 5.60 -41.63
N GLN A 380 -17.91 5.57 -41.46
CA GLN A 380 -17.26 5.97 -40.21
C GLN A 380 -17.40 7.49 -39.98
N ILE A 381 -17.25 8.29 -41.04
CA ILE A 381 -17.45 9.75 -41.01
C ILE A 381 -18.91 10.08 -40.67
N GLU A 382 -19.90 9.50 -41.37
CA GLU A 382 -21.32 9.79 -41.11
C GLU A 382 -21.76 9.38 -39.70
N LYS A 383 -21.21 8.28 -39.17
CA LYS A 383 -21.40 7.86 -37.77
C LYS A 383 -20.77 8.84 -36.77
N LEU A 384 -19.56 9.34 -37.02
CA LEU A 384 -18.91 10.34 -36.18
C LEU A 384 -19.63 11.69 -36.24
N THR A 385 -20.07 12.13 -37.42
CA THR A 385 -20.91 13.33 -37.59
C THR A 385 -22.22 13.22 -36.80
N SER A 386 -22.85 12.04 -36.83
CA SER A 386 -24.06 11.77 -36.02
C SER A 386 -23.78 11.86 -34.51
N GLN A 387 -22.64 11.33 -34.03
CA GLN A 387 -22.26 11.45 -32.61
C GLN A 387 -21.94 12.90 -32.20
N ILE A 388 -21.29 13.68 -33.06
CA ILE A 388 -21.01 15.10 -32.81
C ILE A 388 -22.32 15.86 -32.64
N TYR A 389 -23.26 15.71 -33.57
CA TYR A 389 -24.56 16.39 -33.52
C TYR A 389 -25.37 16.04 -32.25
N GLN A 390 -25.27 14.78 -31.81
CA GLN A 390 -25.95 14.29 -30.61
C GLN A 390 -25.29 14.82 -29.31
N LEU A 391 -23.96 14.94 -29.29
CA LEU A 391 -23.23 15.55 -28.18
C LEU A 391 -23.48 17.07 -28.10
N GLU A 392 -23.55 17.77 -29.23
CA GLU A 392 -23.93 19.19 -29.28
C GLU A 392 -25.36 19.43 -28.76
N GLU A 393 -26.29 18.50 -29.00
CA GLU A 393 -27.66 18.57 -28.50
C GLU A 393 -27.70 18.33 -26.98
N GLU A 394 -26.99 17.31 -26.46
CA GLU A 394 -26.80 17.14 -25.02
C GLU A 394 -26.11 18.34 -24.34
N LEU A 395 -25.21 19.04 -25.03
CA LEU A 395 -24.51 20.21 -24.49
C LEU A 395 -25.47 21.41 -24.36
N ARG A 396 -26.29 21.68 -25.38
CA ARG A 396 -27.36 22.71 -25.32
C ARG A 396 -28.37 22.43 -24.20
N ASP A 397 -28.79 21.18 -24.04
CA ASP A 397 -29.71 20.78 -22.97
C ASP A 397 -29.08 20.92 -21.57
N LYS A 398 -27.76 20.67 -21.45
CA LYS A 398 -27.01 20.87 -20.19
C LYS A 398 -26.75 22.34 -19.87
N GLU A 399 -26.48 23.18 -20.86
CA GLU A 399 -26.38 24.64 -20.66
C GLU A 399 -27.69 25.21 -20.10
N MET A 400 -28.85 24.75 -20.59
CA MET A 400 -30.17 25.15 -20.08
C MET A 400 -30.44 24.70 -18.63
N MET A 401 -29.66 23.76 -18.08
CA MET A 401 -29.82 23.22 -16.73
C MET A 401 -28.82 23.80 -15.71
N HIS A 402 -27.80 24.54 -16.12
CA HIS A 402 -26.68 24.95 -15.24
C HIS A 402 -26.79 26.36 -14.61
N ASP A 403 -27.78 27.17 -14.98
CA ASP A 403 -28.05 28.50 -14.38
C ASP A 403 -28.54 28.44 -12.90
N GLY A 404 -28.79 27.23 -12.38
CA GLY A 404 -29.66 27.03 -11.21
C GLY A 404 -29.05 26.98 -9.81
N SER A 405 -27.74 26.74 -9.61
CA SER A 405 -27.27 26.22 -8.30
C SER A 405 -25.98 26.77 -7.66
N PHE A 406 -25.22 27.66 -8.31
CA PHE A 406 -23.94 28.16 -7.74
C PHE A 406 -23.75 29.69 -7.79
N THR A 407 -24.83 30.46 -7.85
CA THR A 407 -24.80 31.86 -8.31
C THR A 407 -25.28 32.92 -7.32
N GLU A 408 -25.89 32.60 -6.17
CA GLU A 408 -26.57 33.61 -5.32
C GLU A 408 -25.65 34.75 -4.81
N SER A 409 -24.44 34.43 -4.35
CA SER A 409 -23.45 35.43 -3.89
C SER A 409 -22.81 36.22 -5.06
N SER A 410 -22.64 35.60 -6.22
CA SER A 410 -22.07 36.26 -7.41
C SER A 410 -23.10 37.18 -8.10
N VAL A 411 -24.35 36.73 -8.20
CA VAL A 411 -25.45 37.47 -8.82
C VAL A 411 -25.91 38.64 -7.95
N SER A 412 -25.84 38.54 -6.62
CA SER A 412 -26.09 39.69 -5.74
C SER A 412 -25.03 40.79 -5.93
N ASN A 413 -23.74 40.42 -5.95
CA ASN A 413 -22.64 41.34 -6.24
C ASN A 413 -22.76 41.96 -7.64
N ALA A 414 -23.07 41.17 -8.67
CA ALA A 414 -23.30 41.67 -10.03
C ALA A 414 -24.49 42.67 -10.09
N LYS A 415 -25.61 42.37 -9.42
CA LYS A 415 -26.79 43.25 -9.30
C LYS A 415 -26.55 44.49 -8.44
N GLU A 416 -25.49 44.54 -7.64
CA GLU A 416 -25.04 45.78 -6.97
C GLU A 416 -24.09 46.58 -7.87
N LEU A 417 -23.16 45.92 -8.55
CA LEU A 417 -22.23 46.56 -9.50
C LEU A 417 -23.00 47.23 -10.65
N GLN A 418 -23.97 46.52 -11.24
CA GLN A 418 -24.86 47.03 -12.30
C GLN A 418 -25.64 48.28 -11.84
N ARG A 419 -26.10 48.30 -10.57
CA ARG A 419 -26.73 49.49 -9.98
C ARG A 419 -25.75 50.64 -9.86
N LYS A 420 -24.52 50.39 -9.41
CA LYS A 420 -23.46 51.43 -9.32
C LYS A 420 -23.09 51.99 -10.70
N CYS A 421 -23.06 51.16 -11.75
CA CYS A 421 -22.87 51.63 -13.12
C CYS A 421 -23.99 52.56 -13.59
N ALA A 422 -25.26 52.16 -13.44
CA ALA A 422 -26.41 53.02 -13.79
C ALA A 422 -26.42 54.34 -12.99
N ASP A 423 -26.04 54.29 -11.70
CA ASP A 423 -25.93 55.45 -10.83
C ASP A 423 -24.76 56.39 -11.18
N LEU A 424 -23.73 55.87 -11.89
CA LEU A 424 -22.63 56.65 -12.46
C LEU A 424 -22.99 57.22 -13.84
N GLU A 425 -23.67 56.45 -14.69
CA GLU A 425 -24.22 56.94 -15.97
C GLU A 425 -25.18 58.11 -15.78
N LEU A 426 -26.08 58.04 -14.79
CA LEU A 426 -26.97 59.16 -14.44
C LEU A 426 -26.22 60.40 -13.95
N LYS A 427 -25.10 60.22 -13.24
CA LYS A 427 -24.22 61.33 -12.81
C LYS A 427 -23.47 61.94 -14.00
N LEU A 428 -22.93 61.11 -14.89
CA LEU A 428 -22.28 61.55 -16.13
C LEU A 428 -23.26 62.30 -17.05
N LEU A 429 -24.50 61.83 -17.17
CA LEU A 429 -25.54 62.49 -17.95
C LEU A 429 -25.90 63.88 -17.36
N ARG A 430 -25.97 64.00 -16.03
CA ARG A 430 -26.16 65.28 -15.34
C ARG A 430 -24.96 66.22 -15.52
N PHE A 431 -23.72 65.73 -15.41
CA PHE A 431 -22.55 66.57 -15.67
C PHE A 431 -22.49 67.02 -17.13
N ARG A 432 -22.91 66.17 -18.08
CA ARG A 432 -23.02 66.53 -19.50
C ARG A 432 -24.08 67.61 -19.75
N SER A 433 -25.24 67.55 -19.09
CA SER A 433 -26.25 68.62 -19.20
C SER A 433 -25.78 69.93 -18.56
N GLN A 434 -25.09 69.86 -17.41
CA GLN A 434 -24.47 71.03 -16.78
C GLN A 434 -23.36 71.65 -17.65
N GLY A 435 -22.60 70.83 -18.38
CA GLY A 435 -21.64 71.28 -19.38
C GLY A 435 -22.32 72.06 -20.51
N PHE A 436 -23.38 71.51 -21.11
CA PHE A 436 -24.16 72.21 -22.15
C PHE A 436 -24.80 73.51 -21.64
N GLU A 437 -25.29 73.55 -20.40
CA GLU A 437 -25.81 74.77 -19.78
C GLU A 437 -24.74 75.85 -19.55
N LEU A 438 -23.49 75.47 -19.29
CA LEU A 438 -22.37 76.41 -19.15
C LEU A 438 -21.89 76.90 -20.51
N GLU A 439 -21.80 76.00 -21.50
CA GLU A 439 -21.48 76.32 -22.89
C GLU A 439 -22.48 77.32 -23.49
N GLU A 440 -23.79 77.13 -23.25
CA GLU A 440 -24.82 78.06 -23.71
C GLU A 440 -24.68 79.45 -23.07
N LYS A 441 -24.29 79.53 -21.79
CA LYS A 441 -24.03 80.78 -21.07
C LYS A 441 -22.76 81.46 -21.59
N PHE A 442 -21.70 80.70 -21.88
CA PHE A 442 -20.47 81.22 -22.46
C PHE A 442 -20.70 81.82 -23.85
N ARG A 443 -21.39 81.07 -24.75
CA ARG A 443 -21.79 81.57 -26.07
C ARG A 443 -22.60 82.86 -26.00
N LYS A 444 -23.61 82.96 -25.11
CA LYS A 444 -24.38 84.20 -24.94
C LYS A 444 -23.51 85.37 -24.46
N SER A 445 -22.58 85.13 -23.54
CA SER A 445 -21.62 86.15 -23.11
C SER A 445 -20.66 86.57 -24.22
N GLN A 446 -20.37 85.70 -25.20
CA GLN A 446 -19.60 86.05 -26.39
C GLN A 446 -20.44 86.88 -27.38
N GLU A 447 -21.67 86.47 -27.65
CA GLU A 447 -22.63 87.20 -28.51
C GLU A 447 -22.86 88.64 -27.97
N GLU A 448 -23.02 88.80 -26.65
CA GLU A 448 -23.11 90.10 -25.99
C GLU A 448 -21.83 90.95 -26.14
N LEU A 449 -20.65 90.33 -26.05
CA LEU A 449 -19.35 91.02 -26.22
C LEU A 449 -19.12 91.46 -27.67
N GLU A 450 -19.47 90.62 -28.65
CA GLU A 450 -19.41 90.94 -30.07
C GLU A 450 -20.36 92.10 -30.42
N GLN A 451 -21.57 92.10 -29.87
CA GLN A 451 -22.51 93.22 -30.05
C GLN A 451 -22.02 94.51 -29.37
N LYS A 452 -21.34 94.44 -28.22
CA LYS A 452 -20.70 95.61 -27.59
C LYS A 452 -19.50 96.14 -28.38
N ASN A 453 -18.72 95.27 -29.02
CA ASN A 453 -17.70 95.72 -29.97
C ASN A 453 -18.31 96.43 -31.18
N LEU A 454 -19.46 95.96 -31.70
CA LEU A 454 -20.15 96.60 -32.81
C LEU A 454 -20.70 97.99 -32.44
N GLU A 455 -21.19 98.19 -31.21
CA GLU A 455 -21.55 99.51 -30.67
C GLU A 455 -20.32 100.43 -30.56
N LEU A 456 -19.19 99.91 -30.05
CA LEU A 456 -17.94 100.68 -29.92
C LEU A 456 -17.33 101.08 -31.27
N SER A 457 -17.55 100.30 -32.34
CA SER A 457 -17.14 100.68 -33.69
C SER A 457 -17.98 101.84 -34.24
N LYS A 458 -19.30 101.82 -34.04
CA LYS A 458 -20.18 102.92 -34.48
C LYS A 458 -19.89 104.24 -33.78
N LEU A 459 -19.66 104.20 -32.46
CA LEU A 459 -19.25 105.40 -31.70
C LEU A 459 -17.90 105.97 -32.14
N ARG A 460 -17.06 105.17 -32.81
CA ARG A 460 -15.77 105.59 -33.38
C ARG A 460 -15.96 106.28 -34.74
N GLU A 461 -16.85 105.75 -35.57
CA GLU A 461 -17.28 106.33 -36.85
C GLU A 461 -18.02 107.67 -36.65
N GLU A 462 -18.88 107.78 -35.63
CA GLU A 462 -19.53 109.04 -35.24
C GLU A 462 -18.53 110.11 -34.74
N LEU A 463 -17.37 109.71 -34.21
CA LEU A 463 -16.31 110.63 -33.77
C LEU A 463 -15.49 111.20 -34.94
N GLU A 464 -15.19 110.41 -35.97
CA GLU A 464 -14.51 110.90 -37.19
C GLU A 464 -15.39 111.87 -37.99
N GLY A 465 -16.73 111.76 -37.87
CA GLY A 465 -17.68 112.64 -38.57
C GLY A 465 -17.79 114.08 -38.07
N LEU A 466 -17.11 114.45 -36.97
CA LEU A 466 -17.26 115.76 -36.31
C LEU A 466 -16.09 116.75 -36.53
N GLU A 467 -14.99 116.32 -37.14
CA GLU A 467 -13.79 117.17 -37.30
C GLU A 467 -13.75 117.90 -38.65
N GLY A 468 -14.66 118.87 -38.86
CA GLY A 468 -14.62 119.74 -40.05
C GLY A 468 -15.70 120.82 -40.16
N GLY A 469 -15.41 122.06 -39.76
CA GLY A 469 -16.30 123.21 -39.99
C GLY A 469 -15.73 124.61 -39.66
N GLU A 470 -16.20 125.62 -40.43
CA GLU A 470 -16.07 127.09 -40.26
C GLU A 470 -14.64 127.71 -40.43
N THR A 471 -14.35 128.90 -40.99
CA THR A 471 -15.07 130.08 -41.61
C THR A 471 -14.31 130.56 -42.90
N GLY A 472 -14.66 131.52 -43.77
CA GLY A 472 -15.72 132.57 -43.88
C GLY A 472 -15.20 134.01 -43.62
N GLY A 473 -15.28 135.05 -44.50
CA GLY A 473 -15.71 135.20 -45.91
C GLY A 473 -15.82 136.70 -46.36
N ALA A 474 -16.31 136.98 -47.60
CA ALA A 474 -16.71 138.31 -48.19
C ALA A 474 -15.58 139.30 -48.67
N ARG A 475 -15.79 140.41 -49.45
CA ARG A 475 -16.70 140.75 -50.61
C ARG A 475 -16.43 142.17 -51.25
N GLY A 476 -15.78 142.24 -52.43
CA GLY A 476 -16.12 143.07 -53.64
C GLY A 476 -15.99 144.63 -53.77
N TYR A 477 -15.93 145.10 -55.05
CA TYR A 477 -16.28 146.43 -55.65
C TYR A 477 -15.26 147.62 -55.62
N GLN A 478 -15.24 148.64 -56.54
CA GLN A 478 -15.41 148.74 -58.03
C GLN A 478 -15.10 150.19 -58.57
N PHE A 479 -14.95 150.37 -59.91
CA PHE A 479 -15.10 151.62 -60.73
C PHE A 479 -14.00 152.72 -60.70
N ARG A 480 -13.96 153.77 -61.57
CA ARG A 480 -13.77 153.87 -63.07
C ARG A 480 -13.59 155.37 -63.50
N GLU A 481 -13.04 155.57 -64.72
CA GLU A 481 -13.36 156.66 -65.68
C GLU A 481 -12.53 157.97 -65.66
N ASP A 482 -12.52 158.66 -66.82
CA ASP A 482 -11.51 159.64 -67.28
C ASP A 482 -12.08 161.06 -67.49
N LEU A 483 -11.19 162.07 -67.60
CA LEU A 483 -11.10 163.12 -68.67
C LEU A 483 -10.56 164.50 -68.21
N GLU A 484 -9.64 165.03 -69.05
CA GLU A 484 -9.46 166.43 -69.55
C GLU A 484 -9.64 167.64 -68.58
N ASP A 485 -8.63 168.52 -68.41
CA ASP A 485 -8.23 169.66 -69.29
C ASP A 485 -9.30 170.78 -69.36
N ASN A 486 -9.03 172.09 -69.39
CA ASN A 486 -7.84 172.95 -69.17
C ASN A 486 -8.40 174.41 -68.95
N GLU A 487 -7.72 175.50 -68.58
CA GLU A 487 -6.29 175.85 -68.43
C GLU A 487 -6.09 176.96 -67.36
N SER A 488 -4.99 176.86 -66.59
CA SER A 488 -4.23 177.97 -65.97
C SER A 488 -2.88 177.41 -65.51
N GLU A 489 -1.96 177.25 -66.47
CA GLU A 489 -0.80 176.34 -66.44
C GLU A 489 -0.03 176.25 -65.11
N THR A 490 0.16 177.34 -64.36
CA THR A 490 0.97 177.33 -63.13
C THR A 490 0.32 176.60 -61.96
N ASP A 491 -0.99 176.77 -61.72
CA ASP A 491 -1.69 175.97 -60.70
C ASP A 491 -2.02 174.55 -61.23
N ILE A 492 -2.10 174.35 -62.56
CA ILE A 492 -2.19 173.00 -63.15
C ILE A 492 -0.86 172.24 -63.02
N LEU A 493 0.29 172.88 -63.23
CA LEU A 493 1.61 172.26 -63.00
C LEU A 493 1.86 172.02 -61.52
N LYS A 494 1.39 172.91 -60.64
CA LYS A 494 1.48 172.72 -59.19
C LYS A 494 0.58 171.58 -58.70
N THR A 495 -0.68 171.50 -59.16
CA THR A 495 -1.55 170.36 -58.85
C THR A 495 -1.05 169.08 -59.51
N ARG A 496 -0.49 169.11 -60.73
CA ARG A 496 0.17 167.96 -61.37
C ARG A 496 1.42 167.52 -60.60
N VAL A 497 2.25 168.43 -60.08
CA VAL A 497 3.40 168.08 -59.23
C VAL A 497 2.95 167.57 -57.86
N GLN A 498 1.88 168.12 -57.28
CA GLN A 498 1.29 167.59 -56.04
C GLN A 498 0.63 166.22 -56.24
N LEU A 499 -0.02 165.99 -57.39
CA LEU A 499 -0.67 164.74 -57.76
C LEU A 499 0.38 163.70 -58.17
N GLN A 500 1.47 164.07 -58.85
CA GLN A 500 2.64 163.22 -59.07
C GLN A 500 3.38 162.90 -57.77
N GLN A 501 3.48 163.84 -56.82
CA GLN A 501 4.06 163.57 -55.50
C GLN A 501 3.16 162.60 -54.71
N GLN A 502 1.85 162.82 -54.73
CA GLN A 502 0.86 161.92 -54.13
C GLN A 502 0.90 160.54 -54.80
N GLU A 503 0.91 160.46 -56.13
CA GLU A 503 1.08 159.23 -56.92
C GLU A 503 2.40 158.52 -56.58
N ASN A 504 3.51 159.25 -56.43
CA ASN A 504 4.78 158.67 -55.97
C ASN A 504 4.68 158.14 -54.53
N ASP A 505 3.90 158.78 -53.66
CA ASP A 505 3.69 158.33 -52.28
C ASP A 505 2.61 157.23 -52.15
N ASP A 506 1.67 157.13 -53.10
CA ASP A 506 0.76 156.00 -53.31
C ASP A 506 1.55 154.79 -53.86
N LEU A 507 2.40 154.99 -54.86
CA LEU A 507 3.31 153.97 -55.40
C LEU A 507 4.33 153.51 -54.34
N ARG A 508 4.83 154.40 -53.47
CA ARG A 508 5.66 154.02 -52.31
C ARG A 508 4.88 153.19 -51.30
N ARG A 509 3.63 153.54 -51.00
CA ARG A 509 2.76 152.75 -50.11
C ARG A 509 2.46 151.37 -50.70
N SER A 510 2.05 151.31 -51.97
CA SER A 510 1.80 150.06 -52.70
C SER A 510 3.08 149.21 -52.84
N LYS A 511 4.25 149.82 -53.01
CA LYS A 511 5.55 149.12 -52.97
C LYS A 511 5.83 148.51 -51.60
N VAL A 512 5.63 149.25 -50.51
CA VAL A 512 5.81 148.72 -49.15
C VAL A 512 4.78 147.63 -48.84
N GLU A 513 3.53 147.79 -49.29
CA GLU A 513 2.47 146.80 -49.15
C GLU A 513 2.77 145.50 -49.91
N THR A 514 3.29 145.60 -51.15
CA THR A 514 3.74 144.43 -51.92
C THR A 514 5.03 143.82 -51.38
N GLU A 515 5.96 144.60 -50.82
CA GLU A 515 7.14 144.09 -50.10
C GLU A 515 6.75 143.37 -48.80
N ASN A 516 5.73 143.85 -48.09
CA ASN A 516 5.15 143.16 -46.92
C ASN A 516 4.47 141.85 -47.33
N LEU A 517 3.60 141.86 -48.34
CA LEU A 517 2.94 140.64 -48.86
C LEU A 517 3.96 139.62 -49.39
N MET A 518 5.02 140.06 -50.07
CA MET A 518 6.12 139.18 -50.49
C MET A 518 6.87 138.58 -49.29
N SER A 519 7.01 139.34 -48.19
CA SER A 519 7.63 138.86 -46.95
C SER A 519 6.74 137.86 -46.21
N GLU A 520 5.42 138.08 -46.21
CA GLU A 520 4.41 137.19 -45.63
C GLU A 520 4.31 135.88 -46.41
N ILE A 521 4.23 135.94 -47.75
CA ILE A 521 4.28 134.77 -48.65
C ILE A 521 5.60 134.00 -48.48
N GLN A 522 6.73 134.69 -48.32
CA GLN A 522 8.02 134.04 -48.09
C GLN A 522 8.11 133.38 -46.71
N ALA A 523 7.45 133.92 -45.68
CA ALA A 523 7.35 133.31 -44.36
C ALA A 523 6.38 132.09 -44.36
N GLU A 524 5.21 132.22 -44.99
CA GLU A 524 4.27 131.10 -45.19
C GLU A 524 4.92 129.97 -45.99
N LYS A 525 5.65 130.30 -47.06
CA LYS A 525 6.45 129.32 -47.82
C LYS A 525 7.42 128.57 -46.91
N SER A 526 8.20 129.25 -46.08
CA SER A 526 9.15 128.57 -45.19
C SER A 526 8.45 127.72 -44.11
N LEU A 527 7.28 128.13 -43.62
CA LEU A 527 6.45 127.32 -42.73
C LEU A 527 5.86 126.08 -43.42
N LEU A 528 5.49 126.20 -44.70
CA LEU A 528 5.03 125.06 -45.52
C LEU A 528 6.18 124.11 -45.89
N GLU A 529 7.38 124.63 -46.16
CA GLU A 529 8.61 123.84 -46.34
C GLU A 529 8.97 123.07 -45.06
N GLU A 530 8.85 123.68 -43.88
CA GLU A 530 9.03 123.01 -42.59
C GLU A 530 7.97 121.93 -42.33
N ARG A 531 6.68 122.24 -42.55
CA ARG A 531 5.58 121.26 -42.41
C ARG A 531 5.73 120.08 -43.37
N LEU A 532 6.14 120.32 -44.61
CA LEU A 532 6.41 119.27 -45.58
C LEU A 532 7.60 118.40 -45.15
N ALA A 533 8.68 119.01 -44.64
CA ALA A 533 9.82 118.27 -44.11
C ALA A 533 9.44 117.41 -42.88
N ALA A 534 8.58 117.92 -42.00
CA ALA A 534 8.02 117.16 -40.88
C ALA A 534 7.17 115.96 -41.38
N SER A 535 6.23 116.20 -42.30
CA SER A 535 5.38 115.14 -42.87
C SER A 535 6.17 114.06 -43.62
N VAL A 536 7.22 114.44 -44.38
CA VAL A 536 8.13 113.48 -45.03
C VAL A 536 8.92 112.65 -44.00
N LYS A 537 9.35 113.27 -42.89
CA LYS A 537 10.01 112.57 -41.79
C LYS A 537 9.07 111.61 -41.08
N GLU A 538 7.83 112.01 -40.81
CA GLU A 538 6.78 111.17 -40.22
C GLU A 538 6.44 109.98 -41.12
N SER A 539 6.27 110.21 -42.43
CA SER A 539 6.09 109.16 -43.44
C SER A 539 7.27 108.17 -43.49
N SER A 540 8.51 108.67 -43.33
CA SER A 540 9.70 107.80 -43.24
C SER A 540 9.75 106.99 -41.94
N ILE A 541 9.16 107.47 -40.85
CA ILE A 541 9.05 106.74 -39.58
C ILE A 541 7.93 105.70 -39.67
N THR A 542 6.74 106.05 -40.17
CA THR A 542 5.63 105.10 -40.30
C THR A 542 5.94 103.97 -41.29
N SER A 543 6.66 104.24 -42.39
CA SER A 543 7.19 103.19 -43.28
C SER A 543 8.04 102.19 -42.49
N LYS A 544 9.03 102.67 -41.72
CA LYS A 544 9.91 101.78 -40.94
C LYS A 544 9.16 100.96 -39.90
N CYS A 545 8.20 101.54 -39.19
CA CYS A 545 7.36 100.79 -38.27
C CYS A 545 6.49 99.74 -38.98
N LEU A 546 6.05 99.99 -40.21
CA LEU A 546 5.34 99.00 -41.03
C LEU A 546 6.28 97.90 -41.57
N ASP A 547 7.52 98.25 -41.91
CA ASP A 547 8.55 97.29 -42.34
C ASP A 547 8.98 96.38 -41.17
N GLU A 548 9.13 96.94 -39.96
CA GLU A 548 9.39 96.23 -38.71
C GLU A 548 8.23 95.28 -38.35
N LEU A 549 6.97 95.75 -38.42
CA LEU A 549 5.79 94.90 -38.19
C LEU A 549 5.66 93.77 -39.23
N GLN A 550 6.00 94.00 -40.50
CA GLN A 550 6.03 92.95 -41.51
C GLN A 550 7.10 91.89 -41.20
N GLN A 551 8.28 92.32 -40.73
CA GLN A 551 9.35 91.43 -40.33
C GLN A 551 8.97 90.58 -39.09
N ASP A 552 8.30 91.17 -38.10
CA ASP A 552 7.78 90.44 -36.93
C ASP A 552 6.69 89.43 -37.33
N ILE A 553 5.76 89.81 -38.21
CA ILE A 553 4.74 88.90 -38.75
C ILE A 553 5.38 87.73 -39.51
N LEU A 554 6.43 87.96 -40.29
CA LEU A 554 7.16 86.91 -41.00
C LEU A 554 7.87 85.95 -40.03
N VAL A 555 8.53 86.46 -39.00
CA VAL A 555 9.18 85.65 -37.96
C VAL A 555 8.14 84.83 -37.19
N LEU A 556 7.03 85.44 -36.76
CA LEU A 556 5.94 84.74 -36.08
C LEU A 556 5.33 83.65 -36.96
N SER A 557 5.12 83.91 -38.25
CA SER A 557 4.62 82.91 -39.21
C SER A 557 5.57 81.71 -39.30
N SER A 558 6.87 81.94 -39.45
CA SER A 558 7.88 80.86 -39.50
C SER A 558 7.96 80.05 -38.19
N SER A 559 7.71 80.69 -37.04
CA SER A 559 7.62 80.02 -35.74
C SER A 559 6.34 79.17 -35.64
N ILE A 560 5.21 79.68 -36.11
CA ILE A 560 3.94 78.94 -36.19
C ILE A 560 4.08 77.71 -37.10
N ASP A 561 4.69 77.84 -38.28
CA ASP A 561 4.96 76.71 -39.17
C ASP A 561 5.86 75.64 -38.52
N SER A 562 6.85 76.08 -37.73
CA SER A 562 7.70 75.19 -36.93
C SER A 562 6.91 74.45 -35.85
N HIS A 563 6.04 75.15 -35.11
CA HIS A 563 5.15 74.54 -34.11
C HIS A 563 4.13 73.57 -34.75
N VAL A 564 3.53 73.92 -35.89
CA VAL A 564 2.64 73.03 -36.66
C VAL A 564 3.40 71.78 -37.13
N SER A 565 4.65 71.92 -37.57
CA SER A 565 5.50 70.79 -37.95
C SER A 565 5.85 69.90 -36.75
N ALA A 566 6.12 70.49 -35.58
CA ALA A 566 6.37 69.76 -34.34
C ALA A 566 5.12 69.00 -33.87
N ASN A 567 3.94 69.61 -33.91
CA ASN A 567 2.66 68.95 -33.58
C ASN A 567 2.41 67.76 -34.51
N LYS A 568 2.63 67.90 -35.82
CA LYS A 568 2.58 66.79 -36.80
C LYS A 568 3.63 65.68 -36.58
N VAL A 569 4.64 65.90 -35.73
CA VAL A 569 5.55 64.83 -35.25
C VAL A 569 4.98 64.16 -34.00
N LEU A 570 4.42 64.94 -33.08
CA LEU A 570 3.79 64.43 -31.85
C LEU A 570 2.54 63.61 -32.15
N GLU A 571 1.67 64.05 -33.06
CA GLU A 571 0.50 63.30 -33.54
C GLU A 571 0.88 61.92 -34.06
N ARG A 572 1.92 61.82 -34.91
CA ARG A 572 2.41 60.52 -35.39
C ARG A 572 2.97 59.65 -34.27
N LYS A 573 3.73 60.23 -33.33
CA LYS A 573 4.22 59.49 -32.16
C LYS A 573 3.10 59.01 -31.22
N ILE A 574 2.00 59.74 -31.12
CA ILE A 574 0.81 59.30 -30.38
C ILE A 574 0.21 58.08 -31.09
N ASN A 575 -0.03 58.15 -32.41
CA ASN A 575 -0.55 57.04 -33.19
C ASN A 575 0.38 55.80 -33.17
N GLU A 576 1.70 56.01 -33.24
CA GLU A 576 2.73 54.95 -33.09
C GLU A 576 2.64 54.28 -31.71
N LEU A 577 2.52 55.06 -30.63
CA LEU A 577 2.36 54.54 -29.26
C LEU A 577 1.00 53.87 -29.03
N GLU A 578 -0.07 54.32 -29.69
CA GLU A 578 -1.39 53.68 -29.64
C GLU A 578 -1.40 52.32 -30.36
N SER A 579 -0.68 52.19 -31.50
CA SER A 579 -0.46 50.89 -32.16
C SER A 579 0.31 49.93 -31.25
N CYS A 580 1.47 50.34 -30.73
CA CYS A 580 2.27 49.49 -29.84
C CYS A 580 1.54 49.15 -28.52
N LYS A 581 0.65 50.04 -28.05
CA LYS A 581 -0.23 49.73 -26.91
C LYS A 581 -1.24 48.62 -27.25
N ALA A 582 -1.92 48.72 -28.40
CA ALA A 582 -2.86 47.70 -28.85
C ALA A 582 -2.18 46.34 -29.11
N GLU A 583 -0.97 46.36 -29.67
CA GLU A 583 -0.12 45.17 -29.86
C GLU A 583 0.21 44.51 -28.51
N LEU A 584 0.58 45.30 -27.48
CA LEU A 584 0.85 44.78 -26.13
C LEU A 584 -0.41 44.26 -25.42
N GLU A 585 -1.56 44.94 -25.56
CA GLU A 585 -2.84 44.46 -25.00
C GLU A 585 -3.29 43.13 -25.65
N LEU A 586 -2.98 42.93 -26.93
CA LEU A 586 -3.18 41.65 -27.62
C LEU A 586 -2.24 40.55 -27.07
N HIS A 587 -0.93 40.81 -26.94
CA HIS A 587 0.01 39.83 -26.37
C HIS A 587 -0.33 39.46 -24.91
N ILE A 588 -0.85 40.39 -24.11
CA ILE A 588 -1.35 40.11 -22.76
C ILE A 588 -2.55 39.17 -22.83
N SER A 589 -3.50 39.41 -23.74
CA SER A 589 -4.69 38.56 -23.93
C SER A 589 -4.31 37.14 -24.39
N GLU A 590 -3.30 37.00 -25.25
CA GLU A 590 -2.77 35.70 -25.67
C GLU A 590 -2.12 34.95 -24.49
N LEU A 591 -1.30 35.62 -23.68
CA LEU A 591 -0.69 35.03 -22.48
C LEU A 591 -1.72 34.67 -21.39
N GLU A 592 -2.80 35.44 -21.25
CA GLU A 592 -3.91 35.11 -20.36
C GLU A 592 -4.65 33.85 -20.84
N GLN A 593 -4.85 33.68 -22.15
CA GLN A 593 -5.43 32.48 -22.75
C GLN A 593 -4.52 31.25 -22.59
N GLU A 594 -3.22 31.36 -22.88
CA GLU A 594 -2.25 30.26 -22.66
C GLU A 594 -2.23 29.81 -21.19
N ASN A 595 -2.34 30.75 -20.24
CA ASN A 595 -2.37 30.45 -18.81
C ASN A 595 -3.65 29.74 -18.37
N ILE A 596 -4.80 30.01 -19.02
CA ILE A 596 -6.04 29.26 -18.83
C ILE A 596 -5.87 27.82 -19.34
N GLU A 597 -5.39 27.63 -20.57
CA GLU A 597 -5.18 26.31 -21.17
C GLU A 597 -4.17 25.45 -20.39
N LEU A 598 -3.09 26.06 -19.89
CA LEU A 598 -2.14 25.40 -19.00
C LEU A 598 -2.77 25.03 -17.65
N SER A 599 -3.63 25.90 -17.08
CA SER A 599 -4.35 25.61 -15.83
C SER A 599 -5.34 24.46 -15.98
N GLU A 600 -6.09 24.41 -17.09
CA GLU A 600 -6.95 23.27 -17.43
C GLU A 600 -6.14 21.98 -17.63
N ARG A 601 -4.99 22.07 -18.32
CA ARG A 601 -4.11 20.92 -18.53
C ARG A 601 -3.54 20.38 -17.22
N ILE A 602 -3.18 21.26 -16.27
CA ILE A 602 -2.73 20.91 -14.93
C ILE A 602 -3.87 20.24 -14.14
N SER A 603 -5.05 20.86 -14.09
CA SER A 603 -6.24 20.28 -13.43
C SER A 603 -6.55 18.86 -13.96
N GLY A 604 -6.46 18.65 -15.28
CA GLY A 604 -6.61 17.33 -15.90
C GLY A 604 -5.51 16.32 -15.50
N LEU A 605 -4.28 16.76 -15.23
CA LEU A 605 -3.21 15.90 -14.69
C LEU A 605 -3.42 15.61 -13.19
N GLU A 606 -3.85 16.59 -12.40
CA GLU A 606 -4.16 16.41 -10.98
C GLU A 606 -5.32 15.42 -10.77
N ALA A 607 -6.35 15.49 -11.62
CA ALA A 607 -7.44 14.51 -11.65
C ALA A 607 -6.96 13.09 -12.00
N GLN A 608 -6.05 12.95 -12.98
CA GLN A 608 -5.46 11.65 -13.34
C GLN A 608 -4.57 11.09 -12.22
N LEU A 609 -3.74 11.93 -11.59
CA LEU A 609 -2.93 11.55 -10.44
C LEU A 609 -3.79 11.13 -9.23
N SER A 610 -4.89 11.84 -8.98
CA SER A 610 -5.86 11.49 -7.94
C SER A 610 -6.51 10.12 -8.24
N TYR A 611 -6.99 9.89 -9.46
CA TYR A 611 -7.54 8.58 -9.87
C TYR A 611 -6.53 7.44 -9.64
N ILE A 612 -5.31 7.57 -10.16
CA ILE A 612 -4.26 6.54 -10.05
C ILE A 612 -3.86 6.32 -8.57
N THR A 613 -3.86 7.38 -7.75
CA THR A 613 -3.58 7.27 -6.31
C THR A 613 -4.69 6.50 -5.59
N ASN A 614 -5.96 6.82 -5.84
CA ASN A 614 -7.11 6.13 -5.26
C ASN A 614 -7.18 4.65 -5.69
N GLU A 615 -6.89 4.35 -6.95
CA GLU A 615 -6.81 2.99 -7.49
C GLU A 615 -5.67 2.19 -6.84
N LYS A 616 -4.49 2.82 -6.68
CA LYS A 616 -3.36 2.25 -5.96
C LYS A 616 -3.68 1.98 -4.49
N GLU A 617 -4.30 2.91 -3.78
CA GLU A 617 -4.68 2.73 -2.36
C GLU A 617 -5.74 1.62 -2.19
N SER A 618 -6.71 1.55 -3.12
CA SER A 618 -7.69 0.45 -3.19
C SER A 618 -7.01 -0.91 -3.40
N SER A 619 -6.06 -0.99 -4.33
CA SER A 619 -5.26 -2.19 -4.58
C SER A 619 -4.38 -2.57 -3.38
N GLU A 620 -3.75 -1.60 -2.71
CA GLU A 620 -2.96 -1.84 -1.49
C GLU A 620 -3.82 -2.36 -0.33
N LEU A 621 -5.07 -1.89 -0.20
CA LEU A 621 -6.04 -2.40 0.77
C LEU A 621 -6.47 -3.84 0.44
N GLN A 622 -6.83 -4.13 -0.82
CA GLN A 622 -7.15 -5.51 -1.26
C GLN A 622 -5.95 -6.46 -1.07
N MET A 623 -4.73 -5.97 -1.30
CA MET A 623 -3.48 -6.70 -1.04
C MET A 623 -3.14 -6.81 0.45
N HIS A 624 -3.75 -6.02 1.34
CA HIS A 624 -3.65 -6.19 2.78
C HIS A 624 -4.65 -7.25 3.28
N ASP A 625 -5.91 -7.19 2.82
CA ASP A 625 -6.95 -8.12 3.22
C ASP A 625 -6.69 -9.55 2.72
N SER A 626 -6.17 -9.70 1.50
CA SER A 626 -5.71 -11.00 1.00
C SER A 626 -4.51 -11.56 1.78
N LYS A 627 -3.55 -10.72 2.24
CA LYS A 627 -2.49 -11.15 3.16
C LYS A 627 -3.05 -11.60 4.50
N SER A 628 -4.03 -10.87 5.06
CA SER A 628 -4.72 -11.22 6.30
C SER A 628 -5.43 -12.59 6.17
N LEU A 629 -6.15 -12.80 5.07
CA LEU A 629 -6.76 -14.10 4.74
C LEU A 629 -5.72 -15.21 4.64
N VAL A 630 -4.61 -15.01 3.91
CA VAL A 630 -3.52 -15.98 3.78
C VAL A 630 -2.89 -16.34 5.13
N ILE A 631 -2.70 -15.37 6.03
CA ILE A 631 -2.25 -15.64 7.41
C ILE A 631 -3.27 -16.51 8.14
N SER A 632 -4.56 -16.14 8.13
CA SER A 632 -5.60 -16.92 8.83
C SER A 632 -5.75 -18.36 8.30
N LEU A 633 -5.52 -18.57 7.00
CA LEU A 633 -5.51 -19.89 6.36
C LEU A 633 -4.23 -20.66 6.70
N LYS A 634 -3.07 -20.02 6.72
CA LYS A 634 -1.81 -20.62 7.17
C LYS A 634 -1.92 -21.09 8.62
N ASP A 635 -2.41 -20.26 9.52
CA ASP A 635 -2.63 -20.60 10.93
C ASP A 635 -3.62 -21.75 11.09
N LYS A 636 -4.60 -21.89 10.17
CA LYS A 636 -5.53 -23.03 10.15
C LYS A 636 -4.83 -24.31 9.68
N VAL A 637 -4.04 -24.25 8.61
CA VAL A 637 -3.25 -25.38 8.10
C VAL A 637 -2.23 -25.85 9.15
N GLU A 638 -1.55 -24.93 9.85
CA GLU A 638 -0.58 -25.26 10.90
C GLU A 638 -1.26 -25.94 12.11
N ARG A 639 -2.43 -25.45 12.55
CA ARG A 639 -3.23 -26.14 13.57
C ARG A 639 -3.68 -27.54 13.14
N GLN A 640 -4.16 -27.69 11.90
CA GLN A 640 -4.56 -29.01 11.36
C GLN A 640 -3.36 -29.96 11.22
N GLN A 641 -2.18 -29.44 10.87
CA GLN A 641 -0.94 -30.23 10.82
C GLN A 641 -0.52 -30.72 12.21
N VAL A 642 -0.56 -29.86 13.23
CA VAL A 642 -0.29 -30.24 14.63
C VAL A 642 -1.30 -31.26 15.15
N GLU A 643 -2.58 -31.11 14.81
CA GLU A 643 -3.62 -32.09 15.16
C GLU A 643 -3.36 -33.46 14.51
N MET A 644 -3.10 -33.49 13.20
CA MET A 644 -2.77 -34.70 12.44
C MET A 644 -1.50 -35.38 12.95
N ASP A 645 -0.46 -34.60 13.31
CA ASP A 645 0.78 -35.12 13.89
C ASP A 645 0.55 -35.71 15.29
N THR A 646 -0.30 -35.08 16.09
CA THR A 646 -0.71 -35.58 17.42
C THR A 646 -1.48 -36.89 17.30
N GLN A 647 -2.50 -36.95 16.43
CA GLN A 647 -3.25 -38.18 16.16
C GLN A 647 -2.32 -39.30 15.65
N ARG A 648 -1.36 -38.99 14.76
CA ARG A 648 -0.36 -39.96 14.27
C ARG A 648 0.54 -40.50 15.39
N VAL A 649 0.95 -39.65 16.34
CA VAL A 649 1.71 -40.09 17.53
C VAL A 649 0.85 -41.00 18.41
N GLU A 650 -0.41 -40.63 18.68
CA GLU A 650 -1.34 -41.49 19.42
C GLU A 650 -1.56 -42.86 18.77
N PHE A 651 -1.80 -42.91 17.46
CA PHE A 651 -1.97 -44.18 16.75
C PHE A 651 -0.71 -45.04 16.82
N LYS A 652 0.48 -44.43 16.71
CA LYS A 652 1.76 -45.13 16.86
C LYS A 652 1.99 -45.64 18.29
N GLN A 653 1.59 -44.88 19.30
CA GLN A 653 1.62 -45.32 20.71
C GLN A 653 0.65 -46.48 20.96
N LYS A 654 -0.60 -46.38 20.48
CA LYS A 654 -1.61 -47.44 20.56
C LYS A 654 -1.17 -48.72 19.84
N GLN A 655 -0.48 -48.59 18.70
CA GLN A 655 0.14 -49.72 17.99
C GLN A 655 1.27 -50.38 18.81
N GLN A 656 2.15 -49.58 19.41
CA GLN A 656 3.23 -50.11 20.26
C GLN A 656 2.68 -50.79 21.54
N GLU A 657 1.59 -50.27 22.10
CA GLU A 657 0.95 -50.86 23.28
C GLU A 657 0.24 -52.19 22.96
N THR A 658 -0.48 -52.28 21.83
CA THR A 658 -1.10 -53.55 21.41
C THR A 658 -0.04 -54.58 21.01
N GLN A 659 1.06 -54.17 20.36
CA GLN A 659 2.18 -55.06 20.06
C GLN A 659 2.89 -55.57 21.33
N ARG A 660 3.02 -54.73 22.37
CA ARG A 660 3.55 -55.14 23.68
C ARG A 660 2.66 -56.18 24.35
N LYS A 661 1.35 -55.91 24.44
CA LYS A 661 0.35 -56.83 25.00
C LYS A 661 0.27 -58.15 24.25
N LEU A 662 0.51 -58.14 22.93
CA LEU A 662 0.59 -59.37 22.12
C LEU A 662 1.85 -60.19 22.47
N SER A 663 2.99 -59.54 22.71
CA SER A 663 4.21 -60.22 23.18
C SER A 663 4.01 -60.83 24.57
N GLU A 664 3.44 -60.06 25.51
CA GLU A 664 3.12 -60.52 26.87
C GLU A 664 2.20 -61.75 26.83
N ALA A 665 1.13 -61.72 26.03
CA ALA A 665 0.21 -62.85 25.85
C ALA A 665 0.85 -64.04 25.11
N GLN A 666 1.84 -63.82 24.24
CA GLN A 666 2.62 -64.88 23.61
C GLN A 666 3.54 -65.57 24.62
N ASP A 667 4.21 -64.81 25.49
CA ASP A 667 5.07 -65.35 26.54
C ASP A 667 4.26 -66.16 27.57
N ASP A 668 3.10 -65.66 28.00
CA ASP A 668 2.15 -66.41 28.85
C ASP A 668 1.66 -67.70 28.17
N SER A 669 1.35 -67.64 26.87
CA SER A 669 1.00 -68.83 26.07
C SER A 669 2.15 -69.84 26.00
N GLU A 670 3.40 -69.39 25.92
CA GLU A 670 4.57 -70.27 25.98
C GLU A 670 4.74 -70.91 27.37
N VAL A 671 4.53 -70.15 28.45
CA VAL A 671 4.59 -70.66 29.84
C VAL A 671 3.51 -71.70 30.07
N LEU A 672 2.28 -71.46 29.62
CA LEU A 672 1.19 -72.44 29.66
C LEU A 672 1.50 -73.68 28.83
N ARG A 673 2.09 -73.52 27.63
CA ARG A 673 2.51 -74.64 26.76
C ARG A 673 3.58 -75.51 27.43
N ARG A 674 4.59 -74.90 28.07
CA ARG A 674 5.63 -75.60 28.86
C ARG A 674 5.00 -76.34 30.04
N SER A 675 4.10 -75.69 30.79
CA SER A 675 3.38 -76.30 31.91
C SER A 675 2.54 -77.50 31.48
N ASN A 676 1.82 -77.39 30.36
CA ASN A 676 1.01 -78.48 29.82
C ASN A 676 1.87 -79.66 29.33
N SER A 677 3.03 -79.39 28.71
CA SER A 677 3.99 -80.43 28.33
C SER A 677 4.56 -81.16 29.55
N ASN A 678 4.83 -80.45 30.65
CA ASN A 678 5.27 -81.06 31.91
C ASN A 678 4.16 -81.93 32.52
N LEU A 679 2.92 -81.42 32.54
CA LEU A 679 1.76 -82.18 33.02
C LEU A 679 1.54 -83.45 32.19
N GLN A 680 1.62 -83.37 30.86
CA GLN A 680 1.53 -84.54 29.99
C GLN A 680 2.61 -85.58 30.32
N SER A 681 3.87 -85.17 30.49
CA SER A 681 4.93 -86.09 30.92
C SER A 681 4.64 -86.74 32.29
N THR A 682 4.09 -86.00 33.26
CA THR A 682 3.68 -86.62 34.54
C THR A 682 2.52 -87.60 34.40
N VAL A 683 1.58 -87.38 33.46
CA VAL A 683 0.49 -88.31 33.15
C VAL A 683 1.02 -89.56 32.45
N GLU A 684 1.95 -89.41 31.52
CA GLU A 684 2.62 -90.53 30.83
C GLU A 684 3.40 -91.41 31.83
N ASN A 685 4.18 -90.81 32.73
CA ASN A 685 4.85 -91.53 33.83
C ASN A 685 3.84 -92.29 34.72
N LEU A 686 2.72 -91.66 35.11
CA LEU A 686 1.68 -92.31 35.91
C LEU A 686 0.97 -93.45 35.16
N ILE A 687 0.87 -93.40 33.83
CA ILE A 687 0.36 -94.49 33.00
C ILE A 687 1.35 -95.66 32.98
N GLU A 688 2.65 -95.40 32.91
CA GLU A 688 3.69 -96.44 33.01
C GLU A 688 3.72 -97.08 34.42
N GLU A 689 3.59 -96.30 35.49
CA GLU A 689 3.44 -96.81 36.86
C GLU A 689 2.17 -97.66 37.02
N CYS A 690 1.02 -97.18 36.53
CA CYS A 690 -0.23 -97.95 36.57
C CYS A 690 -0.14 -99.26 35.77
N SER A 691 0.51 -99.23 34.60
CA SER A 691 0.77 -100.42 33.78
C SER A 691 1.67 -101.42 34.51
N SER A 692 2.71 -100.93 35.20
CA SER A 692 3.62 -101.75 36.00
C SER A 692 2.92 -102.38 37.20
N LEU A 693 2.06 -101.62 37.90
CA LEU A 693 1.22 -102.11 38.99
C LEU A 693 0.15 -103.12 38.51
N GLN A 694 -0.41 -102.93 37.32
CA GLN A 694 -1.35 -103.86 36.69
C GLN A 694 -0.66 -105.19 36.35
N ASN A 695 0.55 -105.15 35.80
CA ASN A 695 1.36 -106.34 35.53
C ASN A 695 1.72 -107.07 36.84
N LEU A 696 2.21 -106.37 37.86
CA LEU A 696 2.47 -106.93 39.18
C LEU A 696 1.21 -107.57 39.81
N THR A 697 0.05 -106.94 39.63
CA THR A 697 -1.25 -107.45 40.09
C THR A 697 -1.66 -108.72 39.34
N ALA A 698 -1.39 -108.81 38.03
CA ALA A 698 -1.62 -110.02 37.25
C ALA A 698 -0.69 -111.17 37.67
N ASP A 699 0.56 -110.85 37.97
CA ASP A 699 1.58 -111.79 38.46
C ASP A 699 1.24 -112.33 39.86
N LEU A 700 0.82 -111.47 40.79
CA LEU A 700 0.32 -111.87 42.10
C LEU A 700 -0.96 -112.73 42.00
N LYS A 701 -1.87 -112.42 41.06
CA LYS A 701 -3.04 -113.28 40.77
C LYS A 701 -2.61 -114.65 40.23
N ARG A 702 -1.60 -114.71 39.35
CA ARG A 702 -1.05 -115.96 38.82
C ARG A 702 -0.40 -116.81 39.92
N GLN A 703 0.44 -116.21 40.76
CA GLN A 703 1.03 -116.88 41.93
C GLN A 703 -0.03 -117.39 42.91
N LYS A 704 -1.08 -116.59 43.19
CA LYS A 704 -2.21 -117.02 44.04
C LYS A 704 -2.94 -118.24 43.48
N LEU A 705 -3.17 -118.28 42.17
CA LEU A 705 -3.81 -119.44 41.51
C LEU A 705 -2.90 -120.68 41.55
N GLU A 706 -1.60 -120.52 41.34
CA GLU A 706 -0.64 -121.63 41.43
C GLU A 706 -0.56 -122.21 42.86
N LEU A 707 -0.48 -121.34 43.88
CA LEU A 707 -0.51 -121.74 45.29
C LEU A 707 -1.83 -122.44 45.66
N HIS A 708 -2.96 -121.96 45.14
CA HIS A 708 -4.25 -122.62 45.35
C HIS A 708 -4.31 -124.00 44.66
N GLY A 709 -3.76 -124.15 43.45
CA GLY A 709 -3.62 -125.44 42.79
C GLY A 709 -2.75 -126.43 43.58
N ARG A 710 -1.61 -125.97 44.10
CA ARG A 710 -0.74 -126.75 45.00
C ARG A 710 -1.46 -127.16 46.29
N PHE A 711 -2.27 -126.28 46.87
CA PHE A 711 -3.11 -126.58 48.04
C PHE A 711 -4.15 -127.66 47.73
N MET A 712 -4.91 -127.52 46.64
CA MET A 712 -5.91 -128.52 46.20
C MET A 712 -5.27 -129.90 45.96
N GLN A 713 -4.06 -129.95 45.39
CA GLN A 713 -3.32 -131.20 45.24
C GLN A 713 -2.97 -131.81 46.61
N GLN A 714 -2.44 -131.03 47.55
CA GLN A 714 -2.12 -131.52 48.90
C GLN A 714 -3.36 -131.99 49.67
N GLU A 715 -4.50 -131.33 49.50
CA GLU A 715 -5.78 -131.75 50.08
C GLU A 715 -6.26 -133.08 49.47
N GLN A 716 -6.12 -133.26 48.15
CA GLN A 716 -6.43 -134.52 47.48
C GLN A 716 -5.47 -135.66 47.89
N GLU A 717 -4.17 -135.37 48.05
CA GLU A 717 -3.18 -136.34 48.57
C GLU A 717 -3.47 -136.73 50.02
N LEU A 718 -3.91 -135.78 50.85
CA LEU A 718 -4.35 -136.00 52.22
C LEU A 718 -5.62 -136.88 52.27
N ASP A 719 -6.62 -136.63 51.43
CA ASP A 719 -7.83 -137.48 51.37
C ASP A 719 -7.54 -138.88 50.82
N ASN A 720 -6.65 -139.00 49.83
CA ASN A 720 -6.12 -140.30 49.39
C ASN A 720 -5.29 -141.00 50.48
N SER A 721 -4.72 -140.26 51.42
CA SER A 721 -4.08 -140.81 52.62
C SER A 721 -5.14 -141.29 53.64
N LYS A 722 -6.11 -140.44 54.00
CA LYS A 722 -7.26 -140.81 54.87
C LYS A 722 -7.97 -142.06 54.38
N LYS A 723 -8.22 -142.16 53.06
CA LYS A 723 -8.86 -143.34 52.45
C LYS A 723 -8.01 -144.60 52.60
N ARG A 724 -6.70 -144.53 52.32
CA ARG A 724 -5.78 -145.66 52.56
C ARG A 724 -5.73 -146.06 54.03
N ILE A 725 -5.73 -145.10 54.96
CA ILE A 725 -5.78 -145.36 56.40
C ILE A 725 -7.10 -146.06 56.77
N LEU A 726 -8.24 -145.59 56.27
CA LEU A 726 -9.55 -146.24 56.49
C LEU A 726 -9.60 -147.66 55.93
N ASP A 727 -9.03 -147.89 54.74
CA ASP A 727 -8.95 -149.23 54.16
C ASP A 727 -7.97 -150.14 54.93
N PHE A 728 -6.87 -149.60 55.46
CA PHE A 728 -6.03 -150.31 56.43
C PHE A 728 -6.80 -150.65 57.72
N CYS A 729 -7.57 -149.72 58.29
CA CYS A 729 -8.40 -150.00 59.48
C CYS A 729 -9.35 -151.18 59.24
N LYS A 730 -10.05 -151.24 58.10
CA LYS A 730 -10.89 -152.40 57.74
C LYS A 730 -10.10 -153.70 57.67
N THR A 731 -8.85 -153.68 57.16
CA THR A 731 -8.00 -154.88 57.16
C THR A 731 -7.55 -155.28 58.57
N VAL A 732 -7.33 -154.31 59.47
CA VAL A 732 -7.04 -154.56 60.89
C VAL A 732 -8.28 -155.14 61.57
N GLU A 733 -9.46 -154.52 61.45
CA GLU A 733 -10.74 -155.03 61.98
C GLU A 733 -11.03 -156.46 61.51
N PHE A 734 -10.75 -156.78 60.24
CA PHE A 734 -10.86 -158.15 59.70
C PHE A 734 -9.84 -159.11 60.33
N LEU A 735 -8.59 -158.69 60.51
CA LEU A 735 -7.55 -159.50 61.16
C LEU A 735 -7.82 -159.70 62.66
N GLU A 736 -8.34 -158.70 63.36
CA GLU A 736 -8.80 -158.75 64.76
C GLU A 736 -10.02 -159.66 64.90
N SER A 737 -10.97 -159.59 63.98
CA SER A 737 -12.12 -160.52 63.91
C SER A 737 -11.66 -161.96 63.67
N LYS A 738 -10.68 -162.16 62.77
CA LYS A 738 -10.08 -163.47 62.51
C LYS A 738 -9.28 -164.00 63.70
N LEU A 739 -8.52 -163.14 64.39
CA LEU A 739 -7.83 -163.48 65.64
C LEU A 739 -8.83 -163.85 66.73
N SER A 740 -9.90 -163.09 66.90
CA SER A 740 -10.97 -163.37 67.86
C SER A 740 -11.67 -164.71 67.58
N SER A 741 -11.93 -165.03 66.31
CA SER A 741 -12.44 -166.34 65.90
C SER A 741 -11.45 -167.46 66.20
N LEU A 742 -10.16 -167.25 65.90
CA LEU A 742 -9.12 -168.27 66.09
C LEU A 742 -8.79 -168.48 67.57
N GLN A 743 -8.87 -167.44 68.40
CA GLN A 743 -8.79 -167.51 69.86
C GLN A 743 -10.01 -168.23 70.45
N LYS A 744 -11.21 -168.00 69.90
CA LYS A 744 -12.41 -168.77 70.28
C LYS A 744 -12.29 -170.24 69.90
N ASP A 745 -11.77 -170.57 68.71
CA ASP A 745 -11.50 -171.95 68.29
C ASP A 745 -10.42 -172.61 69.17
N ILE A 746 -9.40 -171.87 69.60
CA ILE A 746 -8.42 -172.33 70.58
C ILE A 746 -9.12 -172.65 71.90
N SER A 747 -9.91 -171.73 72.46
CA SER A 747 -10.58 -172.01 73.75
C SER A 747 -11.67 -173.08 73.68
N CYS A 748 -12.32 -173.28 72.53
CA CYS A 748 -13.15 -174.47 72.28
C CYS A 748 -12.32 -175.77 72.31
N LYS A 749 -11.11 -175.78 71.75
CA LYS A 749 -10.18 -176.92 71.82
C LYS A 749 -9.60 -177.11 73.22
N GLU A 750 -9.29 -176.04 73.94
CA GLU A 750 -8.86 -176.10 75.35
C GLU A 750 -9.96 -176.70 76.22
N GLN A 751 -11.22 -176.28 76.06
CA GLN A 751 -12.36 -176.89 76.76
C GLN A 751 -12.59 -178.35 76.35
N SER A 752 -12.41 -178.70 75.07
CA SER A 752 -12.49 -180.09 74.60
C SER A 752 -11.40 -180.96 75.25
N LEU A 753 -10.15 -180.50 75.24
CA LEU A 753 -9.00 -181.21 75.84
C LEU A 753 -9.09 -181.28 77.36
N LEU A 754 -9.64 -180.26 78.03
CA LEU A 754 -9.94 -180.29 79.47
C LEU A 754 -11.05 -181.31 79.78
N SER A 755 -12.08 -181.40 78.94
CA SER A 755 -13.15 -182.41 79.08
C SER A 755 -12.62 -183.84 78.83
N GLU A 756 -11.68 -183.99 77.90
CA GLU A 756 -11.01 -185.25 77.59
C GLU A 756 -10.04 -185.66 78.72
N LEU A 757 -9.30 -184.71 79.31
CA LEU A 757 -8.51 -184.93 80.53
C LEU A 757 -9.39 -185.32 81.72
N GLU A 758 -10.52 -184.65 81.93
CA GLU A 758 -11.48 -184.95 82.99
C GLU A 758 -12.08 -186.36 82.82
N SER A 759 -12.39 -186.76 81.58
CA SER A 759 -12.81 -188.13 81.25
C SER A 759 -11.74 -189.17 81.61
N ILE A 760 -10.48 -188.92 81.23
CA ILE A 760 -9.33 -189.78 81.58
C ILE A 760 -9.12 -189.83 83.11
N PHE A 761 -9.33 -188.70 83.80
CA PHE A 761 -9.21 -188.62 85.26
C PHE A 761 -10.30 -189.47 85.94
N GLN A 762 -11.54 -189.40 85.46
CA GLN A 762 -12.66 -190.22 85.94
C GLN A 762 -12.41 -191.72 85.68
N GLU A 763 -11.92 -192.11 84.50
CA GLU A 763 -11.55 -193.50 84.18
C GLU A 763 -10.44 -194.05 85.10
N HIS A 764 -9.44 -193.21 85.41
CA HIS A 764 -8.39 -193.52 86.39
C HIS A 764 -8.90 -193.61 87.84
N THR A 765 -10.00 -192.92 88.21
CA THR A 765 -10.63 -193.11 89.53
C THR A 765 -11.45 -194.40 89.62
N GLN A 766 -12.15 -194.81 88.56
CA GLN A 766 -12.98 -196.03 88.57
C GLN A 766 -12.12 -197.31 88.64
N SER A 767 -11.02 -197.35 87.90
CA SER A 767 -10.08 -198.48 87.87
C SER A 767 -9.40 -198.78 89.22
N LYS A 768 -9.45 -197.85 90.18
CA LYS A 768 -8.85 -197.98 91.52
C LYS A 768 -9.71 -198.69 92.58
N LYS A 769 -10.95 -199.10 92.28
CA LYS A 769 -11.88 -199.75 93.24
C LYS A 769 -12.25 -201.19 92.84
N LYS A 770 -11.26 -202.08 92.72
CA LYS A 770 -11.50 -203.52 92.47
C LYS A 770 -10.53 -204.49 93.20
N ARG A 771 -9.97 -204.04 94.32
CA ARG A 771 -9.31 -204.83 95.38
C ARG A 771 -9.65 -204.22 96.73
#